data_AF-A0A6H1TZI3-F1
#
_entry.id   AF-A0A6H1TZI3-F1
#
_cell.length_a   1.000
_cell.length_b   1.000
_cell.length_c   1.000
_cell.angle_alpha   90.00
_cell.angle_beta   90.00
_cell.angle_gamma   90.00
#
_symmetry.space_group_name_H-M   'P 1'
#
loop_
_entity.id
_entity.type
_entity.pdbx_description
1 polymer ?
#
loop_
_entity_poly.entity_id
_entity_poly.type
_entity_poly.pdbx_seq_one_letter_code
_entity_poly.pdbx_strand_id
1 'polypeptide(L)'
;MDAKVAPHPFLYSDWVLSETQFDPHHQHHKETVFTVGNGYLGTRGSFEEGYPGAWAATFINGVYDDVPVVYTELANCPDWLALSIAIEGERFRLDRGEILSYSRQLDLKRGLLDRRVRWRSPGGHTLDLSFERFASLDDRHVLALMVGVTPVDFQGEIEIQSSINGYPENQGIVHWEWVNQGAIGNRDRQLEGVWLHVQTRNSRIQLGMASRIDLRGANDPDIQLKGCEGYPTIAATFSASPGQTVSLAKVLTVFTTRETPDPAAKAIAHLSERGDYTELRSRHEKAWDATWDKWDITIEGDLKAQLAVRYNLFQLAIATPRDDDRVSIPAKTLSGFGYKGHIFWDTEIFIVPALTFTQPELARNLLTYRYHTLPGSRRKAKASGYPGALIAWESADTGDEVTPRWVLSTDPETEPIRIWCGDRELHITTDVVYAIWQYWQGTGDDEWMSRYGAEIILDTALFWGSRVEWDGKRERYEIRNVIGPDEYHERVDNNAFTNRMVQWHLQTALAILQWLAQYDGDRCATLTTQLDLTEERQQRWADIVRGLWIPYDPATGTIEQCENFFQLEDIDLEAYEPRTRSMQAILGIEGANKRQVLKQPDVLMLLYVLRGSGPAIASPGNHLLYYDRDVLRTNWDYYAPRTDRTYGSSLGPAIHAILACDLDKPEEAYRDFMLAAMVDLEDVRGNAADGIHAASAGGVWQAVVFGFGGVQLPGIVPGDEPIATPHFPPGWTRLKFKLQWRGKTYEFDLNPCDSTNDDRHGCENSTIRGVIFDLDGVLTDTAEFHYRSWQKLADEEGIPFNREMNEAMRGLSRRDSLLQMLGDRPLSEAEMERMMARKNEYYVEFTHTMGPEDLLPGVVPLLEQLRSRQIAIAIGSASKNAQLVVERLGIAPLVDAIADGHSVEQSKPAPDLFLHAASLIGVAPAECLVVEDAASGVEAALAAGMYAVGLGPTNRVGNAHAVLPNLDGVRWEDLLGKLGLKSQ
;
A
#
# COMPACT_ATOMS: atom_id res chain seq x y z
N MET A 1 -34.86 10.94 16.56
CA MET A 1 -35.67 10.78 15.35
C MET A 1 -35.32 11.94 14.44
N ASP A 2 -34.51 11.66 13.43
CA ASP A 2 -34.52 12.36 12.14
C ASP A 2 -34.01 11.30 11.16
N ALA A 3 -34.93 10.71 10.39
CA ALA A 3 -34.57 9.80 9.31
C ALA A 3 -33.79 10.63 8.30
N LYS A 4 -32.51 10.30 8.06
CA LYS A 4 -31.72 10.91 6.97
C LYS A 4 -32.58 10.86 5.71
N VAL A 5 -32.96 12.04 5.20
CA VAL A 5 -33.25 12.18 3.77
C VAL A 5 -31.97 11.72 3.09
N ALA A 6 -32.02 10.62 2.33
CA ALA A 6 -30.85 10.11 1.65
C ALA A 6 -30.23 11.26 0.84
N PRO A 7 -28.93 11.55 0.99
CA PRO A 7 -28.29 12.59 0.18
C PRO A 7 -28.57 12.30 -1.28
N HIS A 8 -28.84 13.33 -2.08
CA HIS A 8 -28.94 13.14 -3.52
C HIS A 8 -27.63 12.51 -4.00
N PRO A 9 -27.66 11.26 -4.52
CA PRO A 9 -26.43 10.56 -4.86
C PRO A 9 -25.75 11.33 -5.99
N PHE A 10 -24.42 11.40 -5.95
CA PHE A 10 -23.66 11.94 -7.06
C PHE A 10 -23.99 11.14 -8.33
N LEU A 11 -24.16 11.85 -9.44
CA LEU A 11 -24.13 11.22 -10.76
C LEU A 11 -22.67 11.15 -11.20
N TYR A 12 -22.30 10.06 -11.85
CA TYR A 12 -20.94 9.90 -12.33
C TYR A 12 -20.88 9.17 -13.65
N SER A 13 -19.83 9.49 -14.39
CA SER A 13 -19.36 8.77 -15.58
C SER A 13 -17.93 8.33 -15.33
N ASP A 14 -17.21 7.96 -16.38
CA ASP A 14 -15.85 7.41 -16.28
C ASP A 14 -14.84 8.37 -15.60
N TRP A 15 -14.97 9.68 -15.84
CA TRP A 15 -14.04 10.72 -15.36
C TRP A 15 -14.70 11.91 -14.67
N VAL A 16 -16.05 11.99 -14.70
CA VAL A 16 -16.78 13.16 -14.23
C VAL A 16 -17.67 12.78 -13.07
N LEU A 17 -17.50 13.49 -11.96
CA LEU A 17 -18.40 13.47 -10.79
C LEU A 17 -19.33 14.68 -10.86
N SER A 18 -20.64 14.48 -10.70
CA SER A 18 -21.67 15.51 -10.87
C SER A 18 -22.63 15.58 -9.69
N GLU A 19 -22.91 16.80 -9.27
CA GLU A 19 -23.98 17.18 -8.35
C GLU A 19 -25.02 17.99 -9.14
N THR A 20 -26.27 17.52 -9.21
CA THR A 20 -27.32 18.15 -10.03
C THR A 20 -28.32 18.97 -9.23
N GLN A 21 -28.15 19.02 -7.90
CA GLN A 21 -29.03 19.77 -7.01
C GLN A 21 -28.20 20.34 -5.86
N PHE A 22 -28.52 21.57 -5.47
CA PHE A 22 -27.90 22.21 -4.33
C PHE A 22 -28.65 21.84 -3.06
N ASP A 23 -27.95 21.25 -2.08
CA ASP A 23 -28.47 20.98 -0.74
C ASP A 23 -27.57 21.63 0.32
N PRO A 24 -28.05 22.67 1.03
CA PRO A 24 -27.24 23.37 2.00
C PRO A 24 -26.88 22.53 3.24
N HIS A 25 -27.59 21.44 3.52
CA HIS A 25 -27.31 20.57 4.67
C HIS A 25 -26.02 19.76 4.50
N HIS A 26 -25.58 19.55 3.26
CA HIS A 26 -24.37 18.80 2.93
C HIS A 26 -23.23 19.69 2.43
N GLN A 27 -23.36 21.01 2.53
CA GLN A 27 -22.43 21.98 1.95
C GLN A 27 -20.96 21.70 2.29
N HIS A 28 -20.62 21.40 3.54
CA HIS A 28 -19.21 21.20 3.94
C HIS A 28 -18.61 19.92 3.37
N HIS A 29 -19.39 18.83 3.30
CA HIS A 29 -19.00 17.60 2.60
C HIS A 29 -18.78 17.88 1.11
N LYS A 30 -19.73 18.58 0.51
CA LYS A 30 -19.72 19.00 -0.89
C LYS A 30 -18.58 19.99 -1.21
N GLU A 31 -18.09 20.76 -0.26
CA GLU A 31 -16.89 21.59 -0.43
C GLU A 31 -15.62 20.75 -0.42
N THR A 32 -15.52 19.75 0.46
CA THR A 32 -14.40 18.81 0.46
C THR A 32 -14.32 18.05 -0.86
N VAL A 33 -15.43 17.44 -1.29
CA VAL A 33 -15.44 16.51 -2.43
C VAL A 33 -14.97 17.16 -3.74
N PHE A 34 -15.30 18.43 -3.93
CA PHE A 34 -14.96 19.20 -5.13
C PHE A 34 -13.70 20.05 -4.95
N THR A 35 -12.82 19.70 -4.01
CA THR A 35 -11.49 20.33 -3.88
C THR A 35 -10.69 20.13 -5.17
N VAL A 36 -10.03 21.20 -5.63
CA VAL A 36 -9.04 21.17 -6.73
C VAL A 36 -7.70 21.72 -6.22
N GLY A 37 -6.61 21.32 -6.85
CA GLY A 37 -5.26 21.70 -6.41
C GLY A 37 -4.19 21.26 -7.41
N ASN A 38 -2.93 21.44 -7.03
CA ASN A 38 -1.79 21.21 -7.94
C ASN A 38 -0.50 20.73 -7.24
N GLY A 39 -0.60 20.26 -5.99
CA GLY A 39 0.54 19.81 -5.19
C GLY A 39 1.28 20.93 -4.46
N TYR A 40 1.11 22.18 -4.88
CA TYR A 40 1.55 23.35 -4.12
C TYR A 40 0.45 23.83 -3.19
N LEU A 41 -0.77 23.93 -3.72
CA LEU A 41 -1.95 24.39 -2.98
C LEU A 41 -3.19 23.54 -3.30
N GLY A 42 -4.14 23.54 -2.38
CA GLY A 42 -5.48 23.00 -2.53
C GLY A 42 -6.53 24.06 -2.18
N THR A 43 -7.59 24.14 -2.97
CA THR A 43 -8.70 25.07 -2.76
C THR A 43 -10.02 24.30 -2.77
N ARG A 44 -10.78 24.43 -1.68
CA ARG A 44 -12.04 23.70 -1.48
C ARG A 44 -13.05 24.04 -2.57
N GLY A 45 -14.00 23.15 -2.80
CA GLY A 45 -15.10 23.29 -3.75
C GLY A 45 -16.16 24.34 -3.38
N SER A 46 -15.82 25.34 -2.56
CA SER A 46 -16.72 26.43 -2.14
C SER A 46 -17.11 27.33 -3.31
N PHE A 47 -18.25 28.01 -3.21
CA PHE A 47 -18.78 28.82 -4.29
C PHE A 47 -18.07 30.18 -4.43
N GLU A 48 -17.93 30.65 -5.67
CA GLU A 48 -17.27 31.92 -6.01
C GLU A 48 -17.92 33.13 -5.33
N GLU A 49 -19.25 33.12 -5.22
CA GLU A 49 -20.06 34.14 -4.55
C GLU A 49 -20.13 34.01 -3.03
N GLY A 50 -19.54 32.95 -2.48
CA GLY A 50 -19.66 32.56 -1.07
C GLY A 50 -21.04 32.02 -0.69
N TYR A 51 -21.14 31.44 0.51
CA TYR A 51 -22.39 30.96 1.08
C TYR A 51 -22.36 31.09 2.61
N PRO A 52 -23.47 31.43 3.29
CA PRO A 52 -23.47 31.53 4.75
C PRO A 52 -23.04 30.24 5.44
N GLY A 53 -22.07 30.34 6.34
CA GLY A 53 -21.53 29.19 7.06
C GLY A 53 -20.64 28.27 6.24
N ALA A 54 -20.30 28.61 4.98
CA ALA A 54 -19.35 27.86 4.17
C ALA A 54 -17.99 27.72 4.86
N TRP A 55 -17.32 26.60 4.62
CA TRP A 55 -15.94 26.38 5.04
C TRP A 55 -15.03 26.60 3.84
N ALA A 56 -15.04 27.81 3.27
CA ALA A 56 -14.14 28.17 2.19
C ALA A 56 -12.69 28.16 2.68
N ALA A 57 -11.83 27.39 2.03
CA ALA A 57 -10.42 27.36 2.37
C ALA A 57 -9.51 27.17 1.16
N THR A 58 -8.34 27.80 1.23
CA THR A 58 -7.21 27.52 0.36
C THR A 58 -5.98 27.29 1.24
N PHE A 59 -5.34 26.14 1.11
CA PHE A 59 -4.12 25.83 1.87
C PHE A 59 -2.94 25.68 0.92
N ILE A 60 -1.77 26.17 1.35
CA ILE A 60 -0.49 25.98 0.67
C ILE A 60 0.35 25.05 1.54
N ASN A 61 0.96 24.03 0.93
CA ASN A 61 1.82 23.10 1.64
C ASN A 61 2.89 23.85 2.46
N GLY A 62 2.97 23.54 3.75
CA GLY A 62 3.90 24.08 4.74
C GLY A 62 3.80 25.59 5.04
N VAL A 63 2.68 26.24 4.75
CA VAL A 63 2.36 27.56 5.32
C VAL A 63 1.64 27.34 6.64
N TYR A 64 2.41 26.97 7.66
CA TYR A 64 1.93 26.82 9.03
C TYR A 64 2.00 28.13 9.81
N ASP A 65 1.11 28.29 10.77
CA ASP A 65 1.18 29.34 11.77
C ASP A 65 0.68 28.80 13.12
N ASP A 66 1.08 29.45 14.20
CA ASP A 66 0.68 29.03 15.54
C ASP A 66 -0.58 29.75 15.99
N VAL A 67 -1.55 28.98 16.47
CA VAL A 67 -2.63 29.52 17.28
C VAL A 67 -2.06 29.90 18.64
N PRO A 68 -2.14 31.17 19.07
CA PRO A 68 -1.62 31.57 20.37
C PRO A 68 -2.16 30.67 21.48
N VAL A 69 -1.26 30.08 22.29
CA VAL A 69 -1.53 29.26 23.48
C VAL A 69 -1.88 27.77 23.20
N VAL A 70 -2.06 27.33 21.95
CA VAL A 70 -2.64 25.98 21.71
C VAL A 70 -1.84 25.06 20.80
N TYR A 71 -1.81 25.30 19.48
CA TYR A 71 -1.27 24.37 18.50
C TYR A 71 -0.85 25.08 17.21
N THR A 72 -0.01 24.41 16.43
CA THR A 72 0.33 24.77 15.05
C THR A 72 -0.76 24.26 14.10
N GLU A 73 -1.04 24.97 13.01
CA GLU A 73 -1.94 24.50 11.94
C GLU A 73 -1.62 25.18 10.60
N LEU A 74 -2.06 24.57 9.48
CA LEU A 74 -1.99 25.24 8.17
C LEU A 74 -2.88 26.48 8.16
N ALA A 75 -2.31 27.63 7.79
CA ALA A 75 -3.06 28.87 7.71
C ALA A 75 -3.94 28.89 6.45
N ASN A 76 -5.25 29.08 6.61
CA ASN A 76 -6.17 29.30 5.50
C ASN A 76 -5.76 30.59 4.77
N CYS A 77 -5.32 30.48 3.51
CA CYS A 77 -4.79 31.58 2.72
C CYS A 77 -5.91 32.55 2.31
N PRO A 78 -5.56 33.82 1.97
CA PRO A 78 -6.53 34.77 1.44
C PRO A 78 -7.42 34.17 0.36
N ASP A 79 -8.74 34.38 0.47
CA ASP A 79 -9.68 33.76 -0.44
C ASP A 79 -9.64 34.48 -1.80
N TRP A 80 -9.12 33.74 -2.78
CA TRP A 80 -8.93 34.17 -4.15
C TRP A 80 -10.21 34.06 -4.98
N LEU A 81 -11.23 33.34 -4.52
CA LEU A 81 -12.47 33.10 -5.27
C LEU A 81 -13.45 34.27 -5.16
N ALA A 82 -13.40 35.02 -4.06
CA ALA A 82 -14.29 36.12 -3.73
C ALA A 82 -14.77 36.92 -4.96
N LEU A 83 -16.02 36.67 -5.34
CA LEU A 83 -16.71 37.25 -6.50
C LEU A 83 -18.10 37.73 -6.07
N SER A 84 -18.59 38.82 -6.62
CA SER A 84 -20.01 39.22 -6.46
C SER A 84 -20.58 39.60 -7.81
N ILE A 85 -21.74 39.05 -8.14
CA ILE A 85 -22.50 39.38 -9.34
C ILE A 85 -23.79 40.06 -8.89
N ALA A 86 -24.04 41.28 -9.35
CA ALA A 86 -25.25 42.03 -9.07
C ALA A 86 -25.96 42.42 -10.38
N ILE A 87 -27.28 42.35 -10.39
CA ILE A 87 -28.13 42.77 -11.50
C ILE A 87 -29.17 43.76 -11.00
N GLU A 88 -29.26 44.93 -11.62
CA GLU A 88 -30.18 46.00 -11.16
C GLU A 88 -30.10 46.25 -9.63
N GLY A 89 -28.90 46.11 -9.06
CA GLY A 89 -28.63 46.25 -7.61
C GLY A 89 -28.91 45.00 -6.75
N GLU A 90 -29.48 43.93 -7.30
CA GLU A 90 -29.73 42.66 -6.60
C GLU A 90 -28.56 41.68 -6.77
N ARG A 91 -28.00 41.18 -5.67
CA ARG A 91 -26.88 40.22 -5.70
C ARG A 91 -27.34 38.79 -5.93
N PHE A 92 -26.66 38.08 -6.82
CA PHE A 92 -26.77 36.63 -6.95
C PHE A 92 -26.31 35.94 -5.67
N ARG A 93 -27.19 35.13 -5.07
CA ARG A 93 -26.86 34.23 -3.95
C ARG A 93 -27.71 32.97 -4.04
N LEU A 94 -27.18 31.83 -3.58
CA LEU A 94 -27.95 30.59 -3.57
C LEU A 94 -29.01 30.52 -2.45
N ASP A 95 -28.89 31.34 -1.41
CA ASP A 95 -29.84 31.42 -0.29
C ASP A 95 -30.85 32.58 -0.43
N ARG A 96 -30.85 33.30 -1.57
CA ARG A 96 -31.83 34.36 -1.90
C ARG A 96 -32.20 34.30 -3.38
N GLY A 97 -33.48 34.51 -3.69
CA GLY A 97 -33.99 34.28 -5.04
C GLY A 97 -34.39 32.82 -5.25
N GLU A 98 -34.56 32.42 -6.51
CA GLU A 98 -35.04 31.08 -6.88
C GLU A 98 -34.00 30.38 -7.77
N ILE A 99 -33.55 29.19 -7.36
CA ILE A 99 -32.66 28.34 -8.17
C ILE A 99 -33.54 27.52 -9.12
N LEU A 100 -33.51 27.85 -10.42
CA LEU A 100 -34.30 27.18 -11.45
C LEU A 100 -33.61 25.92 -12.00
N SER A 101 -32.27 25.92 -12.04
CA SER A 101 -31.47 24.72 -12.33
C SER A 101 -30.06 24.86 -11.75
N TYR A 102 -29.47 23.75 -11.34
CA TYR A 102 -28.13 23.69 -10.76
C TYR A 102 -27.36 22.49 -11.30
N SER A 103 -26.08 22.64 -11.56
CA SER A 103 -25.16 21.53 -11.81
C SER A 103 -23.75 21.93 -11.40
N ARG A 104 -23.04 21.07 -10.69
CA ARG A 104 -21.61 21.20 -10.40
C ARG A 104 -20.89 19.92 -10.76
N GLN A 105 -19.78 20.01 -11.47
CA GLN A 105 -19.06 18.86 -12.01
C GLN A 105 -17.56 18.99 -11.73
N LEU A 106 -16.96 17.91 -11.25
CA LEU A 106 -15.51 17.75 -11.18
C LEU A 106 -15.09 16.82 -12.30
N ASP A 107 -14.32 17.34 -13.25
CA ASP A 107 -13.66 16.54 -14.28
C ASP A 107 -12.28 16.13 -13.78
N LEU A 108 -12.15 14.86 -13.40
CA LEU A 108 -10.91 14.30 -12.84
C LEU A 108 -9.80 14.21 -13.90
N LYS A 109 -10.18 14.03 -15.17
CA LYS A 109 -9.22 13.88 -16.27
C LYS A 109 -8.52 15.21 -16.55
N ARG A 110 -9.28 16.30 -16.53
CA ARG A 110 -8.81 17.64 -16.87
C ARG A 110 -8.48 18.50 -15.65
N GLY A 111 -8.87 18.06 -14.45
CA GLY A 111 -8.75 18.81 -13.19
C GLY A 111 -9.54 20.10 -13.15
N LEU A 112 -10.73 20.09 -13.76
CA LEU A 112 -11.61 21.25 -13.86
C LEU A 112 -12.80 21.11 -12.91
N LEU A 113 -13.13 22.21 -12.21
CA LEU A 113 -14.37 22.34 -11.48
C LEU A 113 -15.31 23.28 -12.25
N ASP A 114 -16.41 22.72 -12.74
CA ASP A 114 -17.45 23.41 -13.49
C ASP A 114 -18.71 23.58 -12.64
N ARG A 115 -19.37 24.73 -12.74
CA ARG A 115 -20.69 24.96 -12.12
C ARG A 115 -21.58 25.76 -13.07
N ARG A 116 -22.84 25.36 -13.18
CA ARG A 116 -23.88 26.05 -13.95
C ARG A 116 -25.10 26.27 -13.07
N VAL A 117 -25.60 27.50 -13.07
CA VAL A 117 -26.76 27.90 -12.27
C VAL A 117 -27.68 28.73 -13.14
N ARG A 118 -28.96 28.35 -13.21
CA ARG A 118 -30.02 29.25 -13.66
C ARG A 118 -30.70 29.80 -12.43
N TRP A 119 -30.65 31.10 -12.24
CA TRP A 119 -31.13 31.76 -11.03
C TRP A 119 -32.07 32.90 -11.40
N ARG A 120 -33.14 33.05 -10.63
CA ARG A 120 -34.06 34.19 -10.72
C ARG A 120 -33.94 35.05 -9.47
N SER A 121 -33.71 36.34 -9.67
CA SER A 121 -33.61 37.30 -8.58
C SER A 121 -34.95 37.50 -7.86
N PRO A 122 -34.95 38.04 -6.62
CA PRO A 122 -36.19 38.43 -5.95
C PRO A 122 -37.04 39.43 -6.75
N GLY A 123 -36.41 40.31 -7.53
CA GLY A 123 -37.07 41.21 -8.49
C GLY A 123 -37.62 40.54 -9.75
N GLY A 124 -37.33 39.25 -9.96
CA GLY A 124 -37.88 38.45 -11.06
C GLY A 124 -37.00 38.36 -12.31
N HIS A 125 -35.76 38.84 -12.26
CA HIS A 125 -34.80 38.80 -13.38
C HIS A 125 -34.07 37.46 -13.42
N THR A 126 -34.04 36.79 -14.57
CA THR A 126 -33.41 35.47 -14.72
C THR A 126 -32.04 35.55 -15.39
N LEU A 127 -31.04 34.89 -14.78
CA LEU A 127 -29.67 34.72 -15.29
C LEU A 127 -29.33 33.25 -15.53
N ASP A 128 -28.58 33.00 -16.60
CA ASP A 128 -27.74 31.82 -16.73
C ASP A 128 -26.29 32.18 -16.36
N LEU A 129 -25.77 31.46 -15.37
CA LEU A 129 -24.42 31.61 -14.84
C LEU A 129 -23.62 30.34 -15.10
N SER A 130 -22.37 30.50 -15.55
CA SER A 130 -21.40 29.41 -15.67
C SER A 130 -20.08 29.78 -15.02
N PHE A 131 -19.49 28.86 -14.29
CA PHE A 131 -18.19 28.98 -13.64
C PHE A 131 -17.33 27.79 -14.04
N GLU A 132 -16.08 28.01 -14.43
CA GLU A 132 -15.09 26.95 -14.70
C GLU A 132 -13.76 27.38 -14.09
N ARG A 133 -13.22 26.60 -13.14
CA ARG A 133 -11.98 26.94 -12.44
C ARG A 133 -11.02 25.78 -12.29
N PHE A 134 -9.75 26.13 -12.14
CA PHE A 134 -8.68 25.17 -11.87
C PHE A 134 -7.50 25.81 -11.14
N ALA A 135 -6.77 24.97 -10.39
CA ALA A 135 -5.42 25.25 -9.92
C ALA A 135 -4.44 24.65 -10.93
N SER A 136 -3.59 25.49 -11.55
CA SER A 136 -2.77 25.03 -12.67
C SER A 136 -1.72 24.02 -12.21
N LEU A 137 -1.78 22.82 -12.80
CA LEU A 137 -0.76 21.79 -12.68
C LEU A 137 0.52 22.08 -13.48
N ASP A 138 0.45 22.90 -14.55
CA ASP A 138 1.62 23.30 -15.35
C ASP A 138 2.43 24.42 -14.68
N ASP A 139 1.74 25.33 -13.99
CA ASP A 139 2.35 26.44 -13.26
C ASP A 139 1.72 26.51 -11.87
N ARG A 140 2.42 25.92 -10.89
CA ARG A 140 1.88 25.70 -9.54
C ARG A 140 1.45 26.98 -8.82
N HIS A 141 1.90 28.14 -9.28
CA HIS A 141 1.58 29.45 -8.72
C HIS A 141 0.37 30.12 -9.40
N VAL A 142 -0.31 29.47 -10.36
CA VAL A 142 -1.43 30.04 -11.13
C VAL A 142 -2.77 29.40 -10.76
N LEU A 143 -3.76 30.24 -10.51
CA LEU A 143 -5.17 29.90 -10.34
C LEU A 143 -6.00 30.64 -11.41
N ALA A 144 -7.01 29.98 -11.97
CA ALA A 144 -7.83 30.58 -13.01
C ALA A 144 -9.31 30.25 -12.81
N LEU A 145 -10.17 31.24 -13.11
CA LEU A 145 -11.63 31.14 -13.05
C LEU A 145 -12.21 31.84 -14.29
N MET A 146 -13.10 31.16 -15.01
CA MET A 146 -13.92 31.72 -16.08
C MET A 146 -15.36 31.83 -15.58
N VAL A 147 -15.96 33.01 -15.73
CA VAL A 147 -17.35 33.31 -15.36
C VAL A 147 -18.10 33.74 -16.61
N GLY A 148 -19.23 33.10 -16.90
CA GLY A 148 -20.16 33.51 -17.95
C GLY A 148 -21.47 33.99 -17.32
N VAL A 149 -21.94 35.16 -17.72
CA VAL A 149 -23.21 35.75 -17.27
C VAL A 149 -24.08 36.04 -18.48
N THR A 150 -25.28 35.46 -18.53
CA THR A 150 -26.23 35.62 -19.63
C THR A 150 -27.61 35.99 -19.10
N PRO A 151 -28.11 37.22 -19.33
CA PRO A 151 -29.51 37.55 -19.08
C PRO A 151 -30.45 36.70 -19.93
N VAL A 152 -31.54 36.20 -19.34
CA VAL A 152 -32.50 35.34 -20.04
C VAL A 152 -33.73 36.12 -20.49
N ASP A 153 -34.29 36.94 -19.61
CA ASP A 153 -35.60 37.58 -19.80
C ASP A 153 -35.58 39.11 -19.55
N PHE A 154 -34.39 39.70 -19.35
CA PHE A 154 -34.24 41.11 -19.09
C PHE A 154 -33.03 41.73 -19.78
N GLN A 155 -33.09 43.05 -19.98
CA GLN A 155 -31.95 43.88 -20.33
C GLN A 155 -31.72 44.83 -19.16
N GLY A 156 -30.49 44.94 -18.69
CA GLY A 156 -30.18 45.73 -17.51
C GLY A 156 -28.70 45.93 -17.28
N GLU A 157 -28.39 46.62 -16.19
CA GLU A 157 -27.04 46.79 -15.66
C GLU A 157 -26.61 45.54 -14.88
N ILE A 158 -25.40 45.07 -15.14
CA ILE A 158 -24.73 43.99 -14.45
C ILE A 158 -23.42 44.54 -13.89
N GLU A 159 -23.17 44.30 -12.61
CA GLU A 159 -21.89 44.55 -11.97
C GLU A 159 -21.26 43.22 -11.54
N ILE A 160 -20.02 42.99 -11.96
CA ILE A 160 -19.19 41.90 -11.47
C ILE A 160 -18.04 42.48 -10.67
N GLN A 161 -17.96 42.13 -9.39
CA GLN A 161 -16.85 42.48 -8.51
C GLN A 161 -15.95 41.26 -8.32
N SER A 162 -14.66 41.40 -8.60
CA SER A 162 -13.63 40.39 -8.34
C SER A 162 -12.68 40.91 -7.27
N SER A 163 -12.59 40.17 -6.17
CA SER A 163 -11.82 40.57 -4.98
C SER A 163 -10.77 39.53 -4.62
N ILE A 164 -9.84 39.92 -3.73
CA ILE A 164 -9.03 38.98 -2.95
C ILE A 164 -9.36 39.26 -1.49
N ASN A 165 -9.90 38.26 -0.78
CA ASN A 165 -10.29 38.43 0.62
C ASN A 165 -9.12 38.08 1.56
N GLY A 166 -8.49 39.11 2.13
CA GLY A 166 -7.38 38.98 3.07
C GLY A 166 -7.75 38.61 4.50
N TYR A 167 -9.01 38.30 4.80
CA TYR A 167 -9.48 37.94 6.14
C TYR A 167 -10.08 36.52 6.22
N PRO A 168 -9.38 35.48 5.72
CA PRO A 168 -9.81 34.10 5.92
C PRO A 168 -9.64 33.70 7.39
N GLU A 169 -10.47 32.75 7.83
CA GLU A 169 -10.43 32.19 9.18
C GLU A 169 -10.18 30.67 9.13
N ASN A 170 -9.45 30.18 10.12
CA ASN A 170 -9.41 28.78 10.54
C ASN A 170 -10.45 28.59 11.64
N GLN A 171 -11.69 28.26 11.27
CA GLN A 171 -12.78 27.98 12.21
C GLN A 171 -12.92 29.03 13.35
N GLY A 172 -12.82 30.32 13.01
CA GLY A 172 -12.89 31.44 13.96
C GLY A 172 -11.54 32.03 14.39
N ILE A 173 -10.42 31.51 13.88
CA ILE A 173 -9.07 32.00 14.18
C ILE A 173 -8.47 32.70 12.96
N VAL A 174 -7.95 33.92 13.14
CA VAL A 174 -7.28 34.68 12.07
C VAL A 174 -5.76 34.52 12.20
N HIS A 175 -5.12 34.07 11.12
CA HIS A 175 -3.66 33.89 11.05
C HIS A 175 -2.93 35.02 10.35
N TRP A 176 -3.63 35.85 9.58
CA TRP A 176 -3.00 36.86 8.73
C TRP A 176 -3.09 38.27 9.31
N GLU A 177 -2.03 39.04 9.11
CA GLU A 177 -1.94 40.48 9.28
C GLU A 177 -1.83 41.11 7.89
N TRP A 178 -2.59 42.17 7.65
CA TRP A 178 -2.48 42.95 6.43
C TRP A 178 -1.14 43.71 6.41
N VAL A 179 -0.45 43.68 5.27
CA VAL A 179 0.81 44.41 5.06
C VAL A 179 0.61 45.53 4.04
N ASN A 180 0.11 45.19 2.84
CA ASN A 180 -0.10 46.17 1.78
C ASN A 180 -1.08 45.63 0.71
N GLN A 181 -1.58 46.50 -0.16
CA GLN A 181 -2.37 46.13 -1.34
C GLN A 181 -2.30 47.22 -2.41
N GLY A 182 -2.72 46.90 -3.63
CA GLY A 182 -2.77 47.90 -4.69
C GLY A 182 -3.44 47.42 -5.97
N ALA A 183 -3.31 48.27 -6.99
CA ALA A 183 -3.88 48.03 -8.32
C ALA A 183 -2.79 47.66 -9.32
N ILE A 184 -3.20 46.94 -10.37
CA ILE A 184 -2.41 46.57 -11.53
C ILE A 184 -3.03 47.26 -12.74
N GLY A 185 -2.20 47.84 -13.60
CA GLY A 185 -2.65 48.45 -14.85
C GLY A 185 -1.58 48.41 -15.93
N ASN A 186 -1.99 48.69 -17.16
CA ASN A 186 -1.11 48.68 -18.32
C ASN A 186 -0.34 50.00 -18.52
N ARG A 187 0.40 50.06 -19.64
CA ARG A 187 1.22 51.22 -20.04
C ARG A 187 0.41 52.51 -20.18
N ASP A 188 -0.90 52.41 -20.46
CA ASP A 188 -1.81 53.55 -20.56
C ASP A 188 -2.60 53.80 -19.26
N ARG A 189 -2.24 53.11 -18.17
CA ARG A 189 -2.87 53.17 -16.83
C ARG A 189 -4.33 52.72 -16.79
N GLN A 190 -4.79 51.91 -17.75
CA GLN A 190 -6.08 51.23 -17.60
C GLN A 190 -5.96 50.17 -16.50
N LEU A 191 -6.99 50.08 -15.66
CA LEU A 191 -7.06 49.13 -14.55
C LEU A 191 -7.28 47.71 -15.10
N GLU A 192 -6.36 46.80 -14.80
CA GLU A 192 -6.41 45.41 -15.23
C GLU A 192 -6.60 44.45 -14.06
N GLY A 193 -6.22 44.86 -12.85
CA GLY A 193 -6.20 43.95 -11.72
C GLY A 193 -5.89 44.57 -10.37
N VAL A 194 -5.73 43.72 -9.38
CA VAL A 194 -5.40 44.07 -7.99
C VAL A 194 -4.39 43.10 -7.40
N TRP A 195 -3.73 43.50 -6.33
CA TRP A 195 -2.84 42.62 -5.56
C TRP A 195 -2.98 42.85 -4.06
N LEU A 196 -2.68 41.82 -3.28
CA LEU A 196 -2.72 41.78 -1.83
C LEU A 196 -1.41 41.20 -1.28
N HIS A 197 -0.91 41.79 -0.19
CA HIS A 197 0.25 41.33 0.56
C HIS A 197 -0.12 41.22 2.04
N VAL A 198 0.04 40.02 2.59
CA VAL A 198 -0.25 39.69 3.99
C VAL A 198 0.93 38.95 4.63
N GLN A 199 0.92 38.84 5.95
CA GLN A 199 1.92 38.12 6.73
C GLN A 199 1.26 37.29 7.85
N THR A 200 1.72 36.06 8.08
CA THR A 200 1.25 35.26 9.21
C THR A 200 1.69 35.87 10.55
N ARG A 201 0.89 35.67 11.59
CA ARG A 201 1.07 36.33 12.89
C ARG A 201 2.30 35.84 13.65
N ASN A 202 2.52 34.53 13.69
CA ASN A 202 3.62 33.95 14.48
C ASN A 202 4.80 33.51 13.60
N SER A 203 4.55 32.73 12.55
CA SER A 203 5.61 32.22 11.67
C SER A 203 6.22 33.29 10.77
N ARG A 204 5.58 34.47 10.67
CA ARG A 204 6.04 35.64 9.88
C ARG A 204 6.24 35.34 8.38
N ILE A 205 5.64 34.27 7.87
CA ILE A 205 5.58 33.94 6.45
C ILE A 205 4.75 35.01 5.77
N GLN A 206 5.30 35.64 4.73
CA GLN A 206 4.53 36.59 3.93
C GLN A 206 3.98 35.91 2.69
N LEU A 207 2.81 36.37 2.24
CA LEU A 207 2.12 35.87 1.06
C LEU A 207 1.67 37.05 0.21
N GLY A 208 1.95 36.94 -1.09
CA GLY A 208 1.53 37.89 -2.12
C GLY A 208 0.60 37.21 -3.11
N MET A 209 -0.57 37.81 -3.37
CA MET A 209 -1.47 37.42 -4.45
C MET A 209 -1.68 38.57 -5.42
N ALA A 210 -1.67 38.30 -6.71
CA ALA A 210 -1.99 39.26 -7.76
C ALA A 210 -3.05 38.67 -8.68
N SER A 211 -4.10 39.42 -9.00
CA SER A 211 -5.18 38.99 -9.90
C SER A 211 -5.43 39.99 -11.00
N ARG A 212 -5.63 39.50 -12.24
CA ARG A 212 -6.10 40.25 -13.41
C ARG A 212 -7.48 39.75 -13.81
N ILE A 213 -8.33 40.66 -14.29
CA ILE A 213 -9.57 40.30 -14.98
C ILE A 213 -9.49 40.61 -16.47
N ASP A 214 -10.03 39.73 -17.30
CA ASP A 214 -10.16 39.91 -18.74
C ASP A 214 -11.64 39.74 -19.13
N LEU A 215 -12.30 40.84 -19.50
CA LEU A 215 -13.74 40.86 -19.84
C LEU A 215 -13.94 40.78 -21.36
N ARG A 216 -14.85 39.91 -21.81
CA ARG A 216 -15.22 39.73 -23.23
C ARG A 216 -16.74 39.76 -23.41
N GLY A 217 -17.20 40.37 -24.50
CA GLY A 217 -18.62 40.44 -24.85
C GLY A 217 -19.40 41.60 -24.24
N ALA A 218 -18.77 42.40 -23.36
CA ALA A 218 -19.32 43.67 -22.88
C ALA A 218 -18.92 44.83 -23.81
N ASN A 219 -19.84 45.78 -24.02
CA ASN A 219 -19.55 47.02 -24.74
C ASN A 219 -19.22 48.11 -23.71
N ASP A 220 -18.07 48.77 -23.87
CA ASP A 220 -17.61 49.90 -23.05
C ASP A 220 -17.84 49.73 -21.53
N PRO A 221 -17.31 48.65 -20.91
CA PRO A 221 -17.49 48.41 -19.48
C PRO A 221 -16.85 49.53 -18.63
N ASP A 222 -17.54 49.98 -17.59
CA ASP A 222 -16.97 50.86 -16.57
C ASP A 222 -16.20 50.02 -15.56
N ILE A 223 -14.88 50.19 -15.52
CA ILE A 223 -13.99 49.44 -14.63
C ILE A 223 -13.45 50.35 -13.55
N GLN A 224 -13.73 50.00 -12.29
CA GLN A 224 -13.37 50.80 -11.12
C GLN A 224 -12.66 49.95 -10.06
N LEU A 225 -11.75 50.60 -9.32
CA LEU A 225 -11.23 50.04 -8.07
C LEU A 225 -12.23 50.30 -6.96
N LYS A 226 -12.54 49.23 -6.20
CA LYS A 226 -13.36 49.25 -5.00
C LYS A 226 -12.67 48.50 -3.88
N GLY A 227 -13.32 48.43 -2.72
CA GLY A 227 -12.89 47.63 -1.58
C GLY A 227 -12.38 48.46 -0.40
N CYS A 228 -11.87 47.74 0.60
CA CYS A 228 -11.29 48.31 1.81
C CYS A 228 -9.89 47.73 2.04
N GLU A 229 -9.23 48.14 3.11
CA GLU A 229 -8.01 47.49 3.60
C GLU A 229 -8.24 45.97 3.70
N GLY A 230 -7.25 45.17 3.30
CA GLY A 230 -7.29 43.72 3.21
C GLY A 230 -8.26 43.12 2.19
N TYR A 231 -9.00 43.93 1.43
CA TYR A 231 -10.02 43.44 0.49
C TYR A 231 -9.99 44.21 -0.85
N PRO A 232 -8.86 44.22 -1.57
CA PRO A 232 -8.78 44.93 -2.84
C PRO A 232 -9.74 44.31 -3.87
N THR A 233 -10.49 45.17 -4.56
CA THR A 233 -11.56 44.74 -5.47
C THR A 233 -11.48 45.52 -6.78
N ILE A 234 -11.67 44.81 -7.90
CA ILE A 234 -11.93 45.41 -9.20
C ILE A 234 -13.38 45.12 -9.58
N ALA A 235 -14.13 46.17 -9.94
CA ALA A 235 -15.53 46.08 -10.32
C ALA A 235 -15.68 46.47 -11.79
N ALA A 236 -16.38 45.64 -12.56
CA ALA A 236 -16.76 45.91 -13.94
C ALA A 236 -18.28 46.02 -14.03
N THR A 237 -18.76 47.17 -14.48
CA THR A 237 -20.19 47.45 -14.68
C THR A 237 -20.47 47.63 -16.16
N PHE A 238 -21.49 46.94 -16.68
CA PHE A 238 -21.87 46.98 -18.09
C PHE A 238 -23.35 46.65 -18.26
N SER A 239 -23.92 46.98 -19.42
CA SER A 239 -25.26 46.54 -19.79
C SER A 239 -25.21 45.34 -20.74
N ALA A 240 -26.10 44.38 -20.53
CA ALA A 240 -26.24 43.20 -21.38
C ALA A 240 -27.71 42.95 -21.77
N SER A 241 -27.92 42.47 -23.00
CA SER A 241 -29.24 42.12 -23.54
C SER A 241 -29.59 40.64 -23.30
N PRO A 242 -30.87 40.23 -23.36
CA PRO A 242 -31.26 38.83 -23.32
C PRO A 242 -30.48 37.98 -24.34
N GLY A 243 -29.89 36.87 -23.89
CA GLY A 243 -29.09 35.96 -24.71
C GLY A 243 -27.66 36.42 -25.01
N GLN A 244 -27.26 37.64 -24.60
CA GLN A 244 -25.89 38.11 -24.71
C GLN A 244 -25.08 37.59 -23.52
N THR A 245 -24.15 36.67 -23.78
CA THR A 245 -23.21 36.20 -22.76
C THR A 245 -22.02 37.15 -22.65
N VAL A 246 -21.79 37.66 -21.44
CA VAL A 246 -20.54 38.35 -21.07
C VAL A 246 -19.68 37.40 -20.26
N SER A 247 -18.41 37.27 -20.64
CA SER A 247 -17.44 36.38 -19.98
C SER A 247 -16.36 37.19 -19.28
N LEU A 248 -16.06 36.85 -18.03
CA LEU A 248 -14.95 37.38 -17.24
C LEU A 248 -14.00 36.24 -16.90
N ALA A 249 -12.75 36.34 -17.38
CA ALA A 249 -11.68 35.50 -16.89
C ALA A 249 -10.95 36.19 -15.74
N LYS A 250 -10.79 35.52 -14.61
CA LYS A 250 -9.95 35.92 -13.49
C LYS A 250 -8.73 35.00 -13.46
N VAL A 251 -7.54 35.57 -13.62
CA VAL A 251 -6.28 34.86 -13.46
C VAL A 251 -5.60 35.41 -12.21
N LEU A 252 -5.10 34.52 -11.36
CA LEU A 252 -4.39 34.90 -10.14
C LEU A 252 -3.06 34.16 -10.02
N THR A 253 -2.05 34.86 -9.51
CA THR A 253 -0.76 34.29 -9.12
C THR A 253 -0.54 34.44 -7.62
N VAL A 254 0.15 33.47 -7.01
CA VAL A 254 0.44 33.45 -5.57
C VAL A 254 1.86 33.00 -5.27
N PHE A 255 2.54 33.70 -4.35
CA PHE A 255 3.87 33.34 -3.85
C PHE A 255 3.96 33.57 -2.35
N THR A 256 4.92 32.91 -1.70
CA THR A 256 5.23 33.14 -0.29
C THR A 256 6.71 33.47 -0.08
N THR A 257 7.08 33.81 1.15
CA THR A 257 8.48 33.98 1.54
C THR A 257 9.31 32.70 1.53
N ARG A 258 8.67 31.54 1.33
CA ARG A 258 9.37 30.27 1.17
C ARG A 258 10.07 30.16 -0.18
N GLU A 259 9.54 30.82 -1.22
CA GLU A 259 10.12 30.81 -2.56
C GLU A 259 10.87 32.10 -2.90
N THR A 260 10.47 33.24 -2.33
CA THR A 260 11.00 34.56 -2.73
C THR A 260 10.97 35.57 -1.58
N PRO A 261 11.98 36.44 -1.41
CA PRO A 261 11.97 37.44 -0.34
C PRO A 261 10.87 38.52 -0.49
N ASP A 262 10.38 38.76 -1.72
CA ASP A 262 9.27 39.70 -1.99
C ASP A 262 8.15 38.96 -2.77
N PRO A 263 7.20 38.34 -2.07
CA PRO A 263 6.16 37.54 -2.71
C PRO A 263 5.14 38.39 -3.49
N ALA A 264 4.85 39.61 -3.05
CA ALA A 264 3.89 40.48 -3.73
C ALA A 264 4.44 40.96 -5.08
N ALA A 265 5.68 41.45 -5.12
CA ALA A 265 6.31 41.86 -6.37
C ALA A 265 6.46 40.67 -7.35
N LYS A 266 6.81 39.48 -6.82
CA LYS A 266 6.93 38.26 -7.63
C LYS A 266 5.59 37.82 -8.22
N ALA A 267 4.50 37.87 -7.44
CA ALA A 267 3.16 37.56 -7.93
C ALA A 267 2.75 38.48 -9.09
N ILE A 268 2.93 39.80 -8.94
CA ILE A 268 2.61 40.79 -9.97
C ILE A 268 3.42 40.54 -11.24
N ALA A 269 4.74 40.37 -11.12
CA ALA A 269 5.61 40.10 -12.25
C ALA A 269 5.23 38.80 -12.97
N HIS A 270 5.01 37.73 -12.22
CA HIS A 270 4.63 36.43 -12.78
C HIS A 270 3.31 36.51 -13.55
N LEU A 271 2.32 37.22 -13.01
CA LEU A 271 1.02 37.45 -13.63
C LEU A 271 1.14 38.19 -14.96
N SER A 272 2.00 39.22 -15.03
CA SER A 272 2.22 40.01 -16.26
C SER A 272 2.76 39.19 -17.44
N GLU A 273 3.39 38.05 -17.16
CA GLU A 273 3.98 37.15 -18.15
C GLU A 273 3.02 36.02 -18.55
N ARG A 274 1.86 35.91 -17.92
CA ARG A 274 0.88 34.84 -18.21
C ARG A 274 -0.03 35.22 -19.38
N GLY A 275 -0.29 34.22 -20.22
CA GLY A 275 -1.26 34.29 -21.32
C GLY A 275 -2.71 34.42 -20.86
N ASP A 276 -3.64 34.25 -21.79
CA ASP A 276 -5.07 34.27 -21.47
C ASP A 276 -5.55 32.93 -20.88
N TYR A 277 -6.79 32.91 -20.39
CA TYR A 277 -7.40 31.72 -19.77
C TYR A 277 -7.32 30.47 -20.67
N THR A 278 -7.48 30.63 -21.99
CA THR A 278 -7.53 29.51 -22.93
C THR A 278 -6.16 28.84 -23.04
N GLU A 279 -5.09 29.65 -23.12
CA GLU A 279 -3.72 29.14 -23.11
C GLU A 279 -3.40 28.42 -21.79
N LEU A 280 -3.72 29.06 -20.65
CA LEU A 280 -3.49 28.49 -19.32
C LEU A 280 -4.21 27.14 -19.14
N ARG A 281 -5.48 27.07 -19.55
CA ARG A 281 -6.28 25.84 -19.53
C ARG A 281 -5.65 24.75 -20.40
N SER A 282 -5.22 25.08 -21.62
CA SER A 282 -4.62 24.09 -22.52
C SER A 282 -3.33 23.50 -21.96
N ARG A 283 -2.48 24.34 -21.34
CA ARG A 283 -1.26 23.88 -20.67
C ARG A 283 -1.57 23.03 -19.44
N HIS A 284 -2.57 23.42 -18.66
CA HIS A 284 -3.06 22.66 -17.51
C HIS A 284 -3.56 21.26 -17.89
N GLU A 285 -4.44 21.16 -18.89
CA GLU A 285 -4.97 19.89 -19.37
C GLU A 285 -3.85 18.98 -19.90
N LYS A 286 -2.87 19.54 -20.60
CA LYS A 286 -1.68 18.79 -21.05
C LYS A 286 -0.85 18.24 -19.89
N ALA A 287 -0.70 19.00 -18.80
CA ALA A 287 0.00 18.54 -17.60
C ALA A 287 -0.78 17.40 -16.90
N TRP A 288 -2.12 17.45 -16.94
CA TRP A 288 -2.96 16.36 -16.46
C TRP A 288 -2.86 15.10 -17.31
N ASP A 289 -2.88 15.21 -18.64
CA ASP A 289 -2.68 14.07 -19.53
C ASP A 289 -1.35 13.35 -19.22
N ALA A 290 -0.27 14.12 -18.98
CA ALA A 290 1.03 13.58 -18.60
C ALA A 290 1.04 12.94 -17.20
N THR A 291 0.22 13.44 -16.27
CA THR A 291 0.08 12.85 -14.94
C THR A 291 -0.70 11.53 -15.01
N TRP A 292 -1.84 11.52 -15.71
CA TRP A 292 -2.68 10.33 -15.87
C TRP A 292 -2.01 9.20 -16.65
N ASP A 293 -1.12 9.50 -17.60
CA ASP A 293 -0.34 8.46 -18.29
C ASP A 293 0.48 7.58 -17.32
N LYS A 294 0.90 8.14 -16.18
CA LYS A 294 1.65 7.41 -15.14
C LYS A 294 0.76 6.79 -14.06
N TRP A 295 -0.41 7.37 -13.80
CA TRP A 295 -1.22 7.08 -12.61
C TRP A 295 -2.51 6.33 -12.89
N ASP A 296 -3.03 6.35 -14.12
CA ASP A 296 -4.36 5.82 -14.37
C ASP A 296 -4.42 4.31 -14.11
N ILE A 297 -5.56 3.90 -13.55
CA ILE A 297 -5.95 2.52 -13.36
C ILE A 297 -7.27 2.35 -14.08
N THR A 298 -7.31 1.43 -15.04
CA THR A 298 -8.54 1.07 -15.73
C THR A 298 -9.17 -0.16 -15.09
N ILE A 299 -10.43 -0.07 -14.70
CA ILE A 299 -11.29 -1.14 -14.20
C ILE A 299 -12.49 -1.22 -15.14
N GLU A 300 -12.64 -2.34 -15.86
CA GLU A 300 -13.79 -2.56 -16.73
C GLU A 300 -14.83 -3.46 -16.06
N GLY A 301 -16.11 -3.20 -16.31
CA GLY A 301 -17.25 -3.94 -15.73
C GLY A 301 -17.81 -3.35 -14.44
N ASP A 302 -17.14 -2.35 -13.86
CA ASP A 302 -17.60 -1.64 -12.66
C ASP A 302 -17.27 -0.13 -12.73
N LEU A 303 -18.25 0.64 -13.23
CA LEU A 303 -18.11 2.10 -13.36
C LEU A 303 -17.95 2.82 -12.01
N LYS A 304 -18.55 2.28 -10.93
CA LYS A 304 -18.49 2.91 -9.61
C LYS A 304 -17.09 2.77 -9.03
N ALA A 305 -16.52 1.56 -9.07
CA ALA A 305 -15.13 1.34 -8.65
C ALA A 305 -14.15 2.14 -9.51
N GLN A 306 -14.35 2.17 -10.84
CA GLN A 306 -13.51 2.94 -11.76
C GLN A 306 -13.43 4.42 -11.38
N LEU A 307 -14.57 5.09 -11.20
CA LEU A 307 -14.60 6.48 -10.78
C LEU A 307 -13.97 6.63 -9.39
N ALA A 308 -14.34 5.78 -8.43
CA ALA A 308 -13.87 5.90 -7.05
C ALA A 308 -12.35 5.81 -6.96
N VAL A 309 -11.71 4.90 -7.71
CA VAL A 309 -10.25 4.79 -7.78
C VAL A 309 -9.65 6.06 -8.37
N ARG A 310 -10.13 6.52 -9.53
CA ARG A 310 -9.64 7.77 -10.15
C ARG A 310 -9.85 8.99 -9.27
N TYR A 311 -10.94 9.05 -8.52
CA TYR A 311 -11.21 10.14 -7.58
C TYR A 311 -10.17 10.17 -6.45
N ASN A 312 -9.89 9.02 -5.83
CA ASN A 312 -8.87 8.92 -4.78
C ASN A 312 -7.47 9.29 -5.31
N LEU A 313 -7.11 8.81 -6.50
CA LEU A 313 -5.85 9.14 -7.17
C LEU A 313 -5.75 10.64 -7.53
N PHE A 314 -6.84 11.23 -8.01
CA PHE A 314 -6.92 12.67 -8.27
C PHE A 314 -6.65 13.48 -6.99
N GLN A 315 -7.32 13.14 -5.89
CA GLN A 315 -7.17 13.85 -4.62
C GLN A 315 -5.75 13.74 -4.05
N LEU A 316 -5.07 12.59 -4.21
CA LEU A 316 -3.65 12.46 -3.88
C LEU A 316 -2.76 13.30 -4.80
N ALA A 317 -3.00 13.26 -6.12
CA ALA A 317 -2.20 13.98 -7.09
C ALA A 317 -2.22 15.49 -6.87
N ILE A 318 -3.37 16.06 -6.47
CA ILE A 318 -3.49 17.50 -6.18
C ILE A 318 -2.91 17.90 -4.81
N ALA A 319 -2.63 16.94 -3.93
CA ALA A 319 -2.05 17.19 -2.61
C ALA A 319 -0.52 16.97 -2.57
N THR A 320 0.01 16.20 -3.52
CA THR A 320 1.41 15.75 -3.53
C THR A 320 2.38 16.87 -3.97
N PRO A 321 3.32 17.31 -3.10
CA PRO A 321 4.34 18.29 -3.45
C PRO A 321 5.27 17.80 -4.57
N ARG A 322 5.45 18.62 -5.61
CA ARG A 322 6.24 18.25 -6.80
C ARG A 322 7.69 18.71 -6.76
N ASP A 323 7.94 19.92 -6.28
CA ASP A 323 9.27 20.54 -6.29
C ASP A 323 9.64 21.19 -4.94
N ASP A 324 9.13 20.63 -3.84
CA ASP A 324 9.52 21.03 -2.49
C ASP A 324 9.66 19.78 -1.61
N ASP A 325 10.89 19.49 -1.21
CA ASP A 325 11.25 18.35 -0.36
C ASP A 325 11.17 18.68 1.14
N ARG A 326 10.74 19.89 1.51
CA ARG A 326 10.55 20.34 2.89
C ARG A 326 9.09 20.26 3.36
N VAL A 327 8.22 19.66 2.57
CA VAL A 327 6.79 19.48 2.87
C VAL A 327 6.37 18.06 2.58
N SER A 328 5.29 17.64 3.21
CA SER A 328 4.70 16.32 2.99
C SER A 328 3.17 16.42 2.97
N ILE A 329 2.49 15.29 2.78
CA ILE A 329 1.03 15.25 2.61
C ILE A 329 0.36 15.13 3.99
N PRO A 330 -0.59 16.02 4.34
CA PRO A 330 -1.37 15.89 5.56
C PRO A 330 -2.41 14.77 5.55
N ALA A 331 -2.86 14.33 6.73
CA ALA A 331 -3.92 13.31 6.86
C ALA A 331 -5.24 13.69 6.18
N LYS A 332 -5.54 15.00 6.09
CA LYS A 332 -6.71 15.56 5.38
C LYS A 332 -6.39 16.23 4.05
N THR A 333 -5.25 15.87 3.44
CA THR A 333 -4.70 16.54 2.26
C THR A 333 -4.67 18.07 2.45
N LEU A 334 -4.87 18.84 1.39
CA LEU A 334 -5.06 20.30 1.44
C LEU A 334 -6.55 20.67 1.28
N SER A 335 -7.44 19.82 1.79
CA SER A 335 -8.87 19.88 1.47
C SER A 335 -9.76 20.27 2.65
N GLY A 336 -9.24 20.44 3.86
CA GLY A 336 -10.05 20.82 5.02
C GLY A 336 -9.24 21.07 6.29
N PHE A 337 -9.96 21.37 7.37
CA PHE A 337 -9.39 21.77 8.67
C PHE A 337 -9.07 20.58 9.58
N GLY A 338 -9.57 19.38 9.25
CA GLY A 338 -9.33 18.19 10.06
C GLY A 338 -7.84 17.88 10.20
N TYR A 339 -7.44 17.49 11.40
CA TYR A 339 -6.04 17.26 11.74
C TYR A 339 -5.08 18.42 11.42
N LYS A 340 -5.58 19.65 11.20
CA LYS A 340 -4.78 20.89 11.15
C LYS A 340 -3.72 20.95 10.06
N GLY A 341 -3.79 20.05 9.09
CA GLY A 341 -2.74 19.88 8.09
C GLY A 341 -1.54 19.06 8.59
N HIS A 342 -1.61 18.39 9.74
CA HIS A 342 -0.49 17.61 10.27
C HIS A 342 -0.23 16.32 9.47
N ILE A 343 1.03 15.90 9.51
CA ILE A 343 1.58 14.76 8.78
C ILE A 343 1.83 13.62 9.78
N PHE A 344 1.27 12.45 9.48
CA PHE A 344 1.28 11.25 10.30
C PHE A 344 1.96 10.09 9.57
N TRP A 345 1.99 8.90 10.18
CA TRP A 345 2.42 7.64 9.54
C TRP A 345 1.59 7.28 8.30
N ASP A 346 0.38 7.84 8.18
CA ASP A 346 -0.49 7.86 7.01
C ASP A 346 0.31 8.04 5.72
N THR A 347 1.22 9.00 5.70
CA THR A 347 1.98 9.33 4.51
C THR A 347 2.94 8.21 4.15
N GLU A 348 3.73 7.72 5.10
CA GLU A 348 4.75 6.72 4.85
C GLU A 348 4.19 5.31 4.57
N ILE A 349 3.11 4.91 5.25
CA ILE A 349 2.54 3.56 5.08
C ILE A 349 1.49 3.51 3.97
N PHE A 350 0.72 4.57 3.76
CA PHE A 350 -0.42 4.51 2.84
C PHE A 350 -0.15 5.20 1.50
N ILE A 351 0.60 6.30 1.48
CA ILE A 351 0.75 7.14 0.28
C ILE A 351 2.09 6.88 -0.43
N VAL A 352 3.19 6.85 0.32
CA VAL A 352 4.54 6.62 -0.23
C VAL A 352 4.66 5.34 -1.05
N PRO A 353 4.01 4.21 -0.73
CA PRO A 353 4.04 3.03 -1.60
C PRO A 353 3.50 3.34 -3.00
N ALA A 354 2.34 3.99 -3.11
CA ALA A 354 1.76 4.37 -4.40
C ALA A 354 2.70 5.27 -5.20
N LEU A 355 3.35 6.24 -4.54
CA LEU A 355 4.29 7.14 -5.18
C LEU A 355 5.58 6.43 -5.60
N THR A 356 6.16 5.59 -4.74
CA THR A 356 7.39 4.83 -5.03
C THR A 356 7.26 4.06 -6.34
N PHE A 357 6.10 3.45 -6.56
CA PHE A 357 5.83 2.58 -7.69
C PHE A 357 5.19 3.29 -8.89
N THR A 358 4.95 4.61 -8.85
CA THR A 358 4.35 5.35 -9.99
C THR A 358 5.10 6.63 -10.35
N GLN A 359 5.57 7.37 -9.35
CA GLN A 359 6.33 8.64 -9.43
C GLN A 359 7.37 8.70 -8.30
N PRO A 360 8.45 7.89 -8.36
CA PRO A 360 9.42 7.76 -7.28
C PRO A 360 10.08 9.10 -6.88
N GLU A 361 10.20 10.04 -7.81
CA GLU A 361 10.68 11.39 -7.52
C GLU A 361 9.83 12.13 -6.48
N LEU A 362 8.53 11.88 -6.46
CA LEU A 362 7.60 12.48 -5.49
C LEU A 362 7.69 11.76 -4.14
N ALA A 363 7.82 10.43 -4.14
CA ALA A 363 8.07 9.66 -2.91
C ALA A 363 9.34 10.14 -2.22
N ARG A 364 10.41 10.37 -2.99
CA ARG A 364 11.69 10.91 -2.53
C ARG A 364 11.52 12.25 -1.81
N ASN A 365 10.68 13.15 -2.33
CA ASN A 365 10.40 14.44 -1.68
C ASN A 365 9.77 14.25 -0.30
N LEU A 366 8.74 13.39 -0.19
CA LEU A 366 8.05 13.12 1.08
C LEU A 366 8.97 12.51 2.13
N LEU A 367 9.87 11.61 1.72
CA LEU A 367 10.85 11.00 2.62
C LEU A 367 11.98 11.97 2.99
N THR A 368 12.37 12.86 2.08
CA THR A 368 13.37 13.90 2.34
C THR A 368 12.83 14.96 3.31
N TYR A 369 11.52 15.20 3.34
CA TYR A 369 10.90 16.02 4.38
C TYR A 369 11.22 15.47 5.78
N ARG A 370 11.16 14.13 5.96
CA ARG A 370 11.52 13.51 7.24
C ARG A 370 12.98 13.78 7.63
N TYR A 371 13.90 13.81 6.67
CA TYR A 371 15.28 14.24 6.90
C TYR A 371 15.37 15.70 7.36
N HIS A 372 14.65 16.62 6.72
CA HIS A 372 14.62 18.02 7.11
C HIS A 372 14.01 18.26 8.50
N THR A 373 13.07 17.41 8.91
CA THR A 373 12.44 17.44 10.24
C THR A 373 13.18 16.64 11.32
N LEU A 374 14.27 15.94 10.97
CA LEU A 374 15.07 15.14 11.91
C LEU A 374 15.56 15.93 13.14
N PRO A 375 15.93 17.23 13.05
CA PRO A 375 16.26 18.04 14.22
C PRO A 375 15.11 18.14 15.25
N GLY A 376 13.85 18.23 14.81
CA GLY A 376 12.68 18.20 15.71
C GLY A 376 12.50 16.84 16.38
N SER A 377 12.73 15.76 15.62
CA SER A 377 12.69 14.39 16.16
C SER A 377 13.76 14.14 17.23
N ARG A 378 14.98 14.69 17.05
CA ARG A 378 16.05 14.68 18.07
C ARG A 378 15.67 15.47 19.33
N ARG A 379 15.00 16.62 19.17
CA ARG A 379 14.47 17.40 20.30
C ARG A 379 13.41 16.62 21.07
N LYS A 380 12.48 15.95 20.38
CA LYS A 380 11.45 15.10 20.99
C LYS A 380 12.06 13.94 21.78
N ALA A 381 13.03 13.21 21.21
CA ALA A 381 13.74 12.13 21.90
C ALA A 381 14.41 12.64 23.18
N LYS A 382 15.19 13.73 23.07
CA LYS A 382 15.87 14.35 24.21
C LYS A 382 14.90 14.81 25.29
N ALA A 383 13.79 15.46 24.92
CA ALA A 383 12.76 15.90 25.86
C ALA A 383 12.09 14.72 26.59
N SER A 384 12.05 13.55 25.94
CA SER A 384 11.53 12.29 26.49
C SER A 384 12.59 11.48 27.25
N GLY A 385 13.83 11.98 27.36
CA GLY A 385 14.92 11.32 28.08
C GLY A 385 15.69 10.26 27.30
N TYR A 386 15.55 10.21 25.98
CA TYR A 386 16.21 9.24 25.11
C TYR A 386 17.24 9.90 24.16
N PRO A 387 18.33 9.19 23.79
CA PRO A 387 19.18 9.56 22.66
C PRO A 387 18.48 9.30 21.32
N GLY A 388 19.14 9.71 20.23
CA GLY A 388 18.67 9.46 18.88
C GLY A 388 17.55 10.39 18.43
N ALA A 389 16.75 9.91 17.47
CA ALA A 389 15.59 10.61 16.94
C ALA A 389 14.30 9.84 17.24
N LEU A 390 13.30 10.53 17.79
CA LEU A 390 11.94 10.03 17.99
C LEU A 390 11.01 10.88 17.14
N ILE A 391 10.38 10.26 16.14
CA ILE A 391 9.57 11.00 15.16
C ILE A 391 8.27 11.49 15.83
N ALA A 392 7.86 12.71 15.49
CA ALA A 392 6.60 13.29 15.93
C ALA A 392 5.41 12.49 15.39
N TRP A 393 4.41 12.21 16.23
CA TRP A 393 3.18 11.53 15.81
C TRP A 393 2.40 12.42 14.83
N GLU A 394 2.21 13.68 15.22
CA GLU A 394 1.74 14.75 14.35
C GLU A 394 2.91 15.67 14.08
N SER A 395 3.30 15.79 12.81
CA SER A 395 4.39 16.66 12.37
C SER A 395 3.89 17.81 11.49
N ALA A 396 4.55 18.96 11.59
CA ALA A 396 4.29 20.16 10.80
C ALA A 396 5.56 20.61 10.03
N ASP A 397 6.03 21.84 10.21
CA ASP A 397 7.20 22.40 9.50
C ASP A 397 8.56 22.08 10.14
N THR A 398 8.64 22.04 11.48
CA THR A 398 9.94 21.89 12.19
C THR A 398 10.31 20.46 12.54
N GLY A 399 9.36 19.53 12.48
CA GLY A 399 9.51 18.17 13.02
C GLY A 399 9.26 18.02 14.51
N ASP A 400 8.94 19.10 15.23
CA ASP A 400 8.52 19.00 16.63
C ASP A 400 7.15 18.33 16.75
N GLU A 401 6.87 17.75 17.92
CA GLU A 401 5.58 17.15 18.22
C GLU A 401 4.49 18.22 18.35
N VAL A 402 3.50 18.18 17.46
CA VAL A 402 2.36 19.10 17.47
C VAL A 402 1.03 18.41 17.83
N THR A 403 1.07 17.12 18.21
CA THR A 403 -0.13 16.40 18.68
C THR A 403 -0.77 17.14 19.85
N PRO A 404 -2.06 17.51 19.78
CA PRO A 404 -2.77 18.11 20.89
C PRO A 404 -2.75 17.18 22.10
N ARG A 405 -2.36 17.68 23.27
CA ARG A 405 -2.37 16.86 24.50
C ARG A 405 -3.77 16.64 25.04
N TRP A 406 -4.70 17.55 24.76
CA TRP A 406 -6.04 17.53 25.32
C TRP A 406 -7.06 17.87 24.25
N VAL A 407 -8.19 17.18 24.28
CA VAL A 407 -9.40 17.57 23.56
C VAL A 407 -10.50 17.88 24.57
N LEU A 408 -11.19 18.99 24.36
CA LEU A 408 -12.37 19.32 25.14
C LEU A 408 -13.53 18.45 24.67
N SER A 409 -14.22 17.84 25.61
CA SER A 409 -15.47 17.14 25.32
C SER A 409 -16.55 18.15 24.91
N THR A 410 -17.50 17.70 24.09
CA THR A 410 -18.67 18.50 23.70
C THR A 410 -19.63 18.72 24.87
N ASP A 411 -19.51 17.94 25.95
CA ASP A 411 -20.21 18.17 27.21
C ASP A 411 -19.35 19.09 28.11
N PRO A 412 -19.78 20.35 28.34
CA PRO A 412 -19.01 21.31 29.14
C PRO A 412 -18.83 20.92 30.61
N GLU A 413 -19.58 19.93 31.11
CA GLU A 413 -19.45 19.41 32.48
C GLU A 413 -18.43 18.25 32.59
N THR A 414 -17.84 17.82 31.47
CA THR A 414 -16.86 16.72 31.46
C THR A 414 -15.43 17.22 31.40
N GLU A 415 -14.54 16.53 32.12
CA GLU A 415 -13.11 16.85 32.16
C GLU A 415 -12.48 16.71 30.76
N PRO A 416 -11.47 17.54 30.43
CA PRO A 416 -10.70 17.39 29.20
C PRO A 416 -10.13 15.99 29.04
N ILE A 417 -10.24 15.43 27.84
CA ILE A 417 -9.75 14.10 27.53
C ILE A 417 -8.28 14.20 27.13
N ARG A 418 -7.41 13.42 27.77
CA ARG A 418 -5.97 13.34 27.45
C ARG A 418 -5.76 12.48 26.21
N ILE A 419 -5.12 13.02 25.17
CA ILE A 419 -4.75 12.29 23.95
C ILE A 419 -3.32 11.78 24.11
N TRP A 420 -3.09 10.46 24.14
CA TRP A 420 -1.77 9.91 24.45
C TRP A 420 -0.86 9.63 23.23
N CYS A 421 -1.38 9.74 22.01
CA CYS A 421 -0.69 9.33 20.79
C CYS A 421 0.72 9.93 20.65
N GLY A 422 0.85 11.26 20.76
CA GLY A 422 2.15 11.94 20.68
C GLY A 422 3.20 11.48 21.70
N ASP A 423 2.76 10.92 22.83
CA ASP A 423 3.64 10.41 23.90
C ASP A 423 3.94 8.92 23.79
N ARG A 424 3.04 8.11 23.20
CA ARG A 424 3.03 6.64 23.35
C ARG A 424 2.85 5.85 22.06
N GLU A 425 2.37 6.48 20.99
CA GLU A 425 2.22 5.84 19.69
C GLU A 425 3.53 6.01 18.90
N LEU A 426 4.52 5.23 19.34
CA LEU A 426 5.93 5.45 18.98
C LEU A 426 6.30 4.77 17.64
N HIS A 427 5.44 3.89 17.13
CA HIS A 427 5.72 3.06 15.96
C HIS A 427 5.96 3.87 14.68
N ILE A 428 5.45 5.10 14.58
CA ILE A 428 5.74 6.05 13.47
C ILE A 428 7.24 6.20 13.20
N THR A 429 8.07 6.09 14.25
CA THR A 429 9.54 6.14 14.13
C THR A 429 10.08 5.02 13.26
N THR A 430 9.48 3.83 13.37
CA THR A 430 9.83 2.66 12.57
C THR A 430 9.13 2.66 11.22
N ASP A 431 7.89 3.17 11.14
CA ASP A 431 7.12 3.22 9.90
C ASP A 431 7.79 4.08 8.83
N VAL A 432 8.39 5.20 9.25
CA VAL A 432 9.21 6.03 8.36
C VAL A 432 10.39 5.25 7.82
N VAL A 433 11.07 4.46 8.66
CA VAL A 433 12.19 3.62 8.23
C VAL A 433 11.74 2.51 7.29
N TYR A 434 10.56 1.94 7.52
CA TYR A 434 9.94 0.99 6.60
C TYR A 434 9.70 1.61 5.22
N ALA A 435 9.14 2.81 5.15
CA ALA A 435 8.93 3.48 3.87
C ALA A 435 10.24 3.86 3.16
N ILE A 436 11.27 4.30 3.90
CA ILE A 436 12.62 4.56 3.36
C ILE A 436 13.21 3.28 2.74
N TRP A 437 13.09 2.16 3.46
CA TRP A 437 13.57 0.86 2.97
C TRP A 437 12.83 0.43 1.70
N GLN A 438 11.49 0.50 1.69
CA GLN A 438 10.68 0.15 0.53
C GLN A 438 10.98 1.04 -0.68
N TYR A 439 11.12 2.35 -0.47
CA TYR A 439 11.53 3.29 -1.52
C TYR A 439 12.89 2.89 -2.12
N TRP A 440 13.88 2.62 -1.27
CA TRP A 440 15.21 2.25 -1.73
C TRP A 440 15.23 0.91 -2.48
N GLN A 441 14.52 -0.10 -1.99
CA GLN A 441 14.38 -1.38 -2.71
C GLN A 441 13.68 -1.22 -4.06
N GLY A 442 12.63 -0.39 -4.10
CA GLY A 442 11.84 -0.13 -5.30
C GLY A 442 12.56 0.71 -6.35
N THR A 443 13.48 1.60 -5.95
CA THR A 443 14.15 2.53 -6.86
C THR A 443 15.61 2.20 -7.16
N GLY A 444 16.32 1.60 -6.22
CA GLY A 444 17.79 1.46 -6.27
C GLY A 444 18.54 2.79 -6.08
N ASP A 445 17.92 3.79 -5.45
CA ASP A 445 18.53 5.13 -5.23
C ASP A 445 19.56 5.12 -4.09
N ASP A 446 20.71 4.48 -4.35
CA ASP A 446 21.82 4.33 -3.40
C ASP A 446 22.42 5.67 -2.97
N GLU A 447 22.46 6.66 -3.88
CA GLU A 447 22.96 8.01 -3.57
C GLU A 447 22.07 8.70 -2.52
N TRP A 448 20.75 8.68 -2.71
CA TRP A 448 19.83 9.26 -1.74
C TRP A 448 19.83 8.48 -0.41
N MET A 449 19.90 7.14 -0.47
CA MET A 449 20.00 6.32 0.74
C MET A 449 21.25 6.66 1.56
N SER A 450 22.43 6.77 0.93
CA SER A 450 23.67 7.18 1.62
C SER A 450 23.56 8.60 2.21
N ARG A 451 23.05 9.55 1.41
CA ARG A 451 23.02 10.96 1.80
C ARG A 451 22.00 11.24 2.91
N TYR A 452 20.81 10.67 2.83
CA TYR A 452 19.66 11.02 3.68
C TYR A 452 19.11 9.84 4.48
N GLY A 453 18.78 8.73 3.80
CA GLY A 453 18.08 7.59 4.39
C GLY A 453 18.85 6.96 5.56
N ALA A 454 20.14 6.69 5.37
CA ALA A 454 20.99 6.03 6.37
C ALA A 454 21.07 6.80 7.69
N GLU A 455 21.11 8.14 7.65
CA GLU A 455 21.12 8.95 8.87
C GLU A 455 19.81 8.79 9.66
N ILE A 456 18.65 8.84 8.99
CA ILE A 456 17.36 8.64 9.64
C ILE A 456 17.29 7.25 10.27
N ILE A 457 17.63 6.21 9.52
CA ILE A 457 17.56 4.81 9.97
C ILE A 457 18.42 4.59 11.22
N LEU A 458 19.68 5.04 11.20
CA LEU A 458 20.63 4.84 12.29
C LEU A 458 20.30 5.69 13.52
N ASP A 459 19.85 6.93 13.33
CA ASP A 459 19.53 7.86 14.41
C ASP A 459 18.23 7.45 15.15
N THR A 460 17.26 6.92 14.43
CA THR A 460 16.05 6.34 15.03
C THR A 460 16.31 4.97 15.67
N ALA A 461 17.26 4.19 15.15
CA ALA A 461 17.72 2.95 15.79
C ALA A 461 18.42 3.21 17.14
N LEU A 462 19.12 4.34 17.29
CA LEU A 462 19.64 4.78 18.60
C LEU A 462 18.52 4.98 19.62
N PHE A 463 17.43 5.63 19.21
CA PHE A 463 16.26 5.80 20.06
C PHE A 463 15.72 4.43 20.48
N TRP A 464 15.42 3.53 19.55
CA TRP A 464 14.89 2.20 19.89
C TRP A 464 15.83 1.36 20.74
N GLY A 465 17.13 1.35 20.43
CA GLY A 465 18.12 0.64 21.23
C GLY A 465 18.19 1.12 22.69
N SER A 466 17.81 2.37 22.95
CA SER A 466 17.70 2.94 24.30
C SER A 466 16.31 2.77 24.93
N ARG A 467 15.25 2.71 24.12
CA ARG A 467 13.85 2.63 24.54
C ARG A 467 13.42 1.23 24.97
N VAL A 468 14.02 0.20 24.38
CA VAL A 468 13.77 -1.21 24.71
C VAL A 468 14.36 -1.56 26.07
N GLU A 469 13.55 -2.23 26.90
CA GLU A 469 13.86 -2.56 28.30
C GLU A 469 14.24 -4.04 28.43
N TRP A 470 15.17 -4.39 29.32
CA TRP A 470 15.48 -5.79 29.67
C TRP A 470 14.73 -6.19 30.94
N ASP A 471 13.91 -7.24 30.87
CA ASP A 471 13.30 -7.86 32.05
C ASP A 471 14.21 -8.99 32.56
N GLY A 472 14.98 -8.71 33.62
CA GLY A 472 15.89 -9.69 34.21
C GLY A 472 15.21 -10.85 34.94
N LYS A 473 13.89 -10.81 35.18
CA LYS A 473 13.15 -11.95 35.75
C LYS A 473 12.66 -12.91 34.67
N ARG A 474 12.25 -12.35 33.53
CA ARG A 474 11.74 -13.11 32.38
C ARG A 474 12.82 -13.41 31.33
N GLU A 475 14.03 -12.86 31.53
CA GLU A 475 15.20 -13.00 30.65
C GLU A 475 14.90 -12.66 29.18
N ARG A 476 14.18 -11.56 28.97
CA ARG A 476 13.77 -11.09 27.63
C ARG A 476 13.75 -9.57 27.53
N TYR A 477 13.78 -9.04 26.32
CA TYR A 477 13.55 -7.63 26.05
C TYR A 477 12.08 -7.33 25.80
N GLU A 478 11.62 -6.16 26.24
CA GLU A 478 10.22 -5.72 26.18
C GLU A 478 10.11 -4.24 25.79
N ILE A 479 8.94 -3.87 25.27
CA ILE A 479 8.55 -2.46 25.05
C ILE A 479 7.21 -2.27 25.76
N ARG A 480 7.20 -1.46 26.81
CA ARG A 480 6.05 -1.29 27.71
C ARG A 480 5.37 0.07 27.57
N ASN A 481 4.10 0.17 27.94
CA ASN A 481 3.32 1.41 27.99
C ASN A 481 3.35 2.19 26.66
N VAL A 482 2.92 1.52 25.59
CA VAL A 482 2.81 2.04 24.22
C VAL A 482 1.37 2.05 23.73
N ILE A 483 1.17 2.61 22.55
CA ILE A 483 -0.04 2.50 21.72
C ILE A 483 0.43 1.88 20.40
N GLY A 484 -0.23 0.81 19.96
CA GLY A 484 -0.06 0.24 18.62
C GLY A 484 -1.01 0.92 17.63
N PRO A 485 -1.04 0.48 16.36
CA PRO A 485 -1.99 1.01 15.38
C PRO A 485 -3.45 1.01 15.85
N ASP A 486 -3.85 0.06 16.70
CA ASP A 486 -5.15 0.12 17.36
C ASP A 486 -5.16 1.11 18.54
N GLU A 487 -5.54 2.36 18.25
CA GLU A 487 -5.63 3.43 19.25
C GLU A 487 -6.75 3.27 20.30
N TYR A 488 -7.62 2.25 20.22
CA TYR A 488 -8.56 1.97 21.31
C TYR A 488 -7.86 1.39 22.55
N HIS A 489 -6.70 0.75 22.35
CA HIS A 489 -5.93 0.10 23.39
C HIS A 489 -4.72 0.95 23.78
N GLU A 490 -4.97 1.90 24.69
CA GLU A 490 -3.92 2.75 25.25
C GLU A 490 -3.10 2.07 26.35
N ARG A 491 -1.81 2.42 26.43
CA ARG A 491 -0.87 2.03 27.51
C ARG A 491 -0.69 0.52 27.67
N VAL A 492 -0.62 -0.16 26.54
CA VAL A 492 -0.40 -1.61 26.50
C VAL A 492 1.08 -1.94 26.54
N ASP A 493 1.39 -3.16 26.96
CA ASP A 493 2.75 -3.71 26.95
C ASP A 493 2.90 -4.70 25.79
N ASN A 494 4.07 -4.68 25.16
CA ASN A 494 4.50 -5.65 24.16
C ASN A 494 3.52 -5.80 22.99
N ASN A 495 3.04 -4.66 22.46
CA ASN A 495 2.22 -4.66 21.24
C ASN A 495 2.98 -5.36 20.10
N ALA A 496 2.34 -6.36 19.48
CA ALA A 496 2.98 -7.23 18.51
C ALA A 496 3.50 -6.47 17.29
N PHE A 497 2.70 -5.54 16.75
CA PHE A 497 3.10 -4.67 15.64
C PHE A 497 4.37 -3.89 16.01
N THR A 498 4.34 -3.15 17.11
CA THR A 498 5.45 -2.32 17.57
C THR A 498 6.70 -3.16 17.81
N ASN A 499 6.62 -4.24 18.60
CA ASN A 499 7.79 -5.05 18.93
C ASN A 499 8.43 -5.67 17.68
N ARG A 500 7.63 -6.27 16.80
CA ARG A 500 8.15 -6.93 15.60
C ARG A 500 8.72 -5.92 14.59
N MET A 501 8.11 -4.75 14.45
CA MET A 501 8.63 -3.66 13.61
C MET A 501 9.93 -3.10 14.18
N VAL A 502 10.04 -2.89 15.49
CA VAL A 502 11.30 -2.45 16.13
C VAL A 502 12.41 -3.47 15.98
N GLN A 503 12.09 -4.77 16.09
CA GLN A 503 13.05 -5.83 15.79
C GLN A 503 13.55 -5.72 14.34
N TRP A 504 12.64 -5.55 13.37
CA TRP A 504 12.97 -5.36 11.96
C TRP A 504 13.82 -4.10 11.72
N HIS A 505 13.52 -3.00 12.41
CA HIS A 505 14.27 -1.76 12.32
C HIS A 505 15.72 -1.94 12.76
N LEU A 506 15.94 -2.53 13.95
CA LEU A 506 17.29 -2.74 14.47
C LEU A 506 18.10 -3.71 13.61
N GLN A 507 17.45 -4.74 13.03
CA GLN A 507 18.06 -5.60 12.00
C GLN A 507 18.48 -4.78 10.78
N THR A 508 17.58 -3.94 10.28
CA THR A 508 17.80 -3.07 9.11
C THR A 508 18.92 -2.07 9.36
N ALA A 509 18.99 -1.48 10.56
CA ALA A 509 20.04 -0.53 10.93
C ALA A 509 21.44 -1.18 10.90
N LEU A 510 21.58 -2.41 11.41
CA LEU A 510 22.83 -3.17 11.33
C LEU A 510 23.21 -3.49 9.88
N ALA A 511 22.24 -3.88 9.05
CA ALA A 511 22.46 -4.16 7.63
C ALA A 511 22.87 -2.89 6.85
N ILE A 512 22.21 -1.76 7.10
CA ILE A 512 22.52 -0.47 6.48
C ILE A 512 23.91 0.02 6.90
N LEU A 513 24.31 -0.15 8.15
CA LEU A 513 25.66 0.22 8.58
C LEU A 513 26.74 -0.57 7.82
N GLN A 514 26.51 -1.88 7.62
CA GLN A 514 27.41 -2.74 6.85
C GLN A 514 27.43 -2.36 5.35
N TRP A 515 26.26 -2.14 4.76
CA TRP A 515 26.14 -1.69 3.37
C TRP A 515 26.82 -0.34 3.15
N LEU A 516 26.57 0.65 4.02
CA LEU A 516 27.12 1.99 3.91
C LEU A 516 28.65 1.98 4.05
N ALA A 517 29.21 1.14 4.91
CA ALA A 517 30.66 0.97 5.01
C ALA A 517 31.30 0.48 3.69
N GLN A 518 30.57 -0.31 2.90
CA GLN A 518 31.04 -0.81 1.61
C GLN A 518 30.80 0.19 0.47
N TYR A 519 29.66 0.88 0.49
CA TYR A 519 29.24 1.81 -0.57
C TYR A 519 29.87 3.20 -0.42
N ASP A 520 29.87 3.78 0.78
CA ASP A 520 30.33 5.13 1.09
C ASP A 520 30.98 5.17 2.50
N GLY A 521 32.22 4.70 2.57
CA GLY A 521 32.97 4.57 3.83
C GLY A 521 33.18 5.90 4.57
N ASP A 522 33.28 7.03 3.85
CA ASP A 522 33.44 8.35 4.45
C ASP A 522 32.14 8.82 5.13
N ARG A 523 30.99 8.62 4.48
CA ARG A 523 29.68 8.89 5.10
C ARG A 523 29.44 7.97 6.29
N CYS A 524 29.81 6.68 6.17
CA CYS A 524 29.73 5.73 7.28
C CYS A 524 30.55 6.21 8.49
N ALA A 525 31.81 6.62 8.29
CA ALA A 525 32.67 7.12 9.36
C ALA A 525 32.12 8.41 10.00
N THR A 526 31.56 9.30 9.17
CA THR A 526 30.91 10.54 9.63
C THR A 526 29.70 10.23 10.52
N LEU A 527 28.79 9.37 10.07
CA LEU A 527 27.60 9.01 10.84
C LEU A 527 27.95 8.22 12.10
N THR A 528 28.93 7.31 12.02
CA THR A 528 29.43 6.56 13.18
C THR A 528 29.92 7.51 14.28
N THR A 529 30.63 8.57 13.90
CA THR A 529 31.12 9.58 14.83
C THR A 529 29.99 10.49 15.33
N GLN A 530 29.14 11.00 14.44
CA GLN A 530 28.05 11.92 14.76
C GLN A 530 27.01 11.29 15.69
N LEU A 531 26.69 10.02 15.47
CA LEU A 531 25.68 9.25 16.19
C LEU A 531 26.29 8.39 17.31
N ASP A 532 27.62 8.42 17.48
CA ASP A 532 28.33 7.65 18.52
C ASP A 532 27.97 6.15 18.45
N LEU A 533 28.08 5.55 17.25
CA LEU A 533 27.68 4.17 16.96
C LEU A 533 28.76 3.16 17.40
N THR A 534 29.06 3.11 18.69
CA THR A 534 30.07 2.20 19.26
C THR A 534 29.73 0.71 19.03
N GLU A 535 30.75 -0.15 19.04
CA GLU A 535 30.56 -1.61 18.97
C GLU A 535 29.63 -2.13 20.08
N GLU A 536 29.68 -1.54 21.28
CA GLU A 536 28.78 -1.89 22.39
C GLU A 536 27.30 -1.62 22.04
N ARG A 537 27.01 -0.48 21.40
CA ARG A 537 25.64 -0.16 20.97
C ARG A 537 25.16 -1.10 19.87
N GLN A 538 26.01 -1.38 18.89
CA GLN A 538 25.70 -2.32 17.81
C GLN A 538 25.45 -3.74 18.38
N GLN A 539 26.27 -4.18 19.33
CA GLN A 539 26.09 -5.46 20.01
C GLN A 539 24.77 -5.47 20.81
N ARG A 540 24.46 -4.40 21.53
CA ARG A 540 23.16 -4.26 22.23
C ARG A 540 21.99 -4.34 21.26
N TRP A 541 22.07 -3.72 20.08
CA TRP A 541 21.03 -3.86 19.05
C TRP A 541 20.88 -5.31 18.61
N ALA A 542 21.98 -6.02 18.38
CA ALA A 542 21.95 -7.44 18.04
C ALA A 542 21.37 -8.31 19.18
N ASP A 543 21.65 -7.97 20.43
CA ASP A 543 21.07 -8.63 21.61
C ASP A 543 19.55 -8.39 21.70
N ILE A 544 19.10 -7.16 21.46
CA ILE A 544 17.67 -6.83 21.40
C ILE A 544 16.99 -7.58 20.26
N VAL A 545 17.58 -7.58 19.06
CA VAL A 545 17.05 -8.30 17.89
C VAL A 545 16.81 -9.76 18.23
N ARG A 546 17.74 -10.38 18.96
CA ARG A 546 17.61 -11.74 19.48
C ARG A 546 16.53 -11.84 20.57
N GLY A 547 16.58 -11.03 21.61
CA GLY A 547 15.78 -11.26 22.81
C GLY A 547 14.46 -10.50 22.90
N LEU A 548 14.09 -9.68 21.90
CA LEU A 548 12.84 -8.91 21.93
C LEU A 548 11.65 -9.85 21.83
N TRP A 549 10.82 -9.82 22.87
CA TRP A 549 9.68 -10.71 22.97
C TRP A 549 8.53 -10.25 22.06
N ILE A 550 7.90 -11.21 21.39
CA ILE A 550 6.73 -11.02 20.54
C ILE A 550 5.68 -12.04 21.01
N PRO A 551 4.44 -11.62 21.28
CA PRO A 551 3.40 -12.51 21.79
C PRO A 551 2.81 -13.40 20.68
N TYR A 552 3.57 -14.41 20.28
CA TYR A 552 3.22 -15.37 19.24
C TYR A 552 3.16 -16.79 19.80
N ASP A 553 2.08 -17.50 19.53
CA ASP A 553 1.94 -18.93 19.82
C ASP A 553 2.19 -19.76 18.55
N PRO A 554 3.33 -20.46 18.46
CA PRO A 554 3.70 -21.26 17.29
C PRO A 554 2.86 -22.52 17.13
N ALA A 555 2.20 -23.02 18.19
CA ALA A 555 1.37 -24.21 18.11
C ALA A 555 0.04 -23.93 17.42
N THR A 556 -0.49 -22.71 17.58
CA THR A 556 -1.77 -22.28 17.00
C THR A 556 -1.60 -21.33 15.81
N GLY A 557 -0.43 -20.69 15.66
CA GLY A 557 -0.21 -19.62 14.70
C GLY A 557 -0.80 -18.27 15.13
N THR A 558 -1.33 -18.17 16.35
CA THR A 558 -2.02 -16.98 16.86
C THR A 558 -1.02 -15.93 17.36
N ILE A 559 -1.24 -14.67 17.02
CA ILE A 559 -0.48 -13.52 17.54
C ILE A 559 -1.42 -12.73 18.45
N GLU A 560 -1.05 -12.53 19.71
CA GLU A 560 -1.79 -11.64 20.62
C GLU A 560 -1.45 -10.18 20.31
N GLN A 561 -2.43 -9.29 20.20
CA GLN A 561 -2.18 -7.89 19.85
C GLN A 561 -1.22 -7.19 20.82
N CYS A 562 -1.36 -7.46 22.12
CA CYS A 562 -0.50 -6.99 23.19
C CYS A 562 -0.65 -7.90 24.41
N GLU A 563 0.29 -7.85 25.37
CA GLU A 563 0.27 -8.74 26.54
C GLU A 563 -1.08 -8.65 27.28
N ASN A 564 -1.76 -9.80 27.39
CA ASN A 564 -3.09 -9.98 28.02
C ASN A 564 -4.31 -9.49 27.21
N PHE A 565 -4.18 -9.15 25.93
CA PHE A 565 -5.33 -8.81 25.08
C PHE A 565 -6.42 -9.89 25.07
N PHE A 566 -6.04 -11.18 25.04
CA PHE A 566 -7.01 -12.28 25.03
C PHE A 566 -7.80 -12.43 26.34
N GLN A 567 -7.36 -11.76 27.41
CA GLN A 567 -8.07 -11.73 28.70
C GLN A 567 -9.13 -10.62 28.77
N LEU A 568 -9.18 -9.71 27.79
CA LEU A 568 -10.20 -8.68 27.70
C LEU A 568 -11.57 -9.26 27.37
N GLU A 569 -12.63 -8.49 27.64
CA GLU A 569 -14.00 -8.89 27.36
C GLU A 569 -14.19 -9.04 25.83
N ASP A 570 -14.66 -10.21 25.39
CA ASP A 570 -14.95 -10.43 23.97
C ASP A 570 -16.10 -9.54 23.48
N ILE A 571 -16.15 -9.29 22.18
CA ILE A 571 -17.17 -8.44 21.57
C ILE A 571 -17.70 -9.02 20.26
N ASP A 572 -19.02 -8.98 20.12
CA ASP A 572 -19.71 -9.25 18.86
C ASP A 572 -20.15 -7.91 18.26
N LEU A 573 -19.48 -7.46 17.20
CA LEU A 573 -19.82 -6.21 16.52
C LEU A 573 -21.19 -6.25 15.84
N GLU A 574 -21.66 -7.42 15.43
CA GLU A 574 -22.96 -7.57 14.76
C GLU A 574 -24.12 -7.20 15.69
N ALA A 575 -23.96 -7.45 17.01
CA ALA A 575 -24.94 -7.08 18.03
C ALA A 575 -25.12 -5.55 18.20
N TYR A 576 -24.21 -4.74 17.66
CA TYR A 576 -24.31 -3.28 17.68
C TYR A 576 -24.96 -2.69 16.42
N GLU A 577 -25.25 -3.51 15.41
CA GLU A 577 -25.80 -3.03 14.14
C GLU A 577 -27.34 -2.88 14.15
N PRO A 578 -27.90 -1.88 13.42
CA PRO A 578 -27.20 -0.82 12.70
C PRO A 578 -26.72 0.29 13.65
N ARG A 579 -25.41 0.55 13.68
CA ARG A 579 -24.84 1.71 14.40
C ARG A 579 -24.57 2.88 13.45
N THR A 580 -24.34 4.06 14.00
CA THR A 580 -24.06 5.28 13.23
C THR A 580 -22.82 6.04 13.71
N ARG A 581 -22.02 5.40 14.57
CA ARG A 581 -20.84 5.98 15.21
C ARG A 581 -19.88 4.86 15.58
N SER A 582 -18.63 5.24 15.81
CA SER A 582 -17.55 4.32 16.17
C SER A 582 -17.82 3.59 17.48
N MET A 583 -17.19 2.43 17.66
CA MET A 583 -17.32 1.65 18.87
C MET A 583 -16.80 2.38 20.11
N GLN A 584 -15.73 3.18 19.99
CA GLN A 584 -15.29 4.03 21.10
C GLN A 584 -16.30 5.14 21.43
N ALA A 585 -17.03 5.68 20.46
CA ALA A 585 -18.10 6.64 20.73
C ALA A 585 -19.32 6.00 21.41
N ILE A 586 -19.48 4.68 21.33
CA ILE A 586 -20.56 3.91 21.99
C ILE A 586 -20.12 3.45 23.39
N LEU A 587 -18.91 2.88 23.49
CA LEU A 587 -18.39 2.26 24.70
C LEU A 587 -17.66 3.25 25.62
N GLY A 588 -17.26 4.40 25.09
CA GLY A 588 -16.27 5.29 25.72
C GLY A 588 -14.84 4.72 25.65
N ILE A 589 -13.85 5.54 25.97
CA ILE A 589 -12.42 5.16 25.94
C ILE A 589 -12.16 3.96 26.85
N GLU A 590 -12.59 4.02 28.12
CA GLU A 590 -12.40 2.90 29.05
C GLU A 590 -13.17 1.63 28.64
N GLY A 591 -14.34 1.79 28.03
CA GLY A 591 -15.16 0.64 27.62
C GLY A 591 -14.59 -0.06 26.39
N ALA A 592 -13.98 0.68 25.47
CA ALA A 592 -13.24 0.12 24.34
C ALA A 592 -11.96 -0.58 24.82
N ASN A 593 -11.17 0.06 25.70
CA ASN A 593 -9.91 -0.47 26.23
C ASN A 593 -10.06 -1.79 27.01
N LYS A 594 -11.24 -2.06 27.57
CA LYS A 594 -11.56 -3.29 28.32
C LYS A 594 -12.09 -4.43 27.44
N ARG A 595 -12.28 -4.20 26.14
CA ARG A 595 -12.89 -5.14 25.19
C ARG A 595 -11.96 -5.42 24.03
N GLN A 596 -12.11 -6.59 23.42
CA GLN A 596 -11.32 -6.98 22.24
C GLN A 596 -11.74 -6.27 20.94
N VAL A 597 -12.21 -5.01 20.99
CA VAL A 597 -12.63 -4.23 19.83
C VAL A 597 -11.48 -3.39 19.30
N LEU A 598 -11.22 -3.47 17.99
CA LEU A 598 -10.15 -2.71 17.35
C LEU A 598 -10.71 -1.52 16.57
N LYS A 599 -10.01 -0.39 16.62
CA LYS A 599 -10.25 0.78 15.76
C LYS A 599 -9.90 0.48 14.30
N GLN A 600 -8.82 -0.26 14.10
CA GLN A 600 -8.16 -0.50 12.80
C GLN A 600 -7.21 -1.71 12.90
N PRO A 601 -6.70 -2.25 11.77
CA PRO A 601 -5.69 -3.31 11.77
C PRO A 601 -4.48 -2.99 12.63
N ASP A 602 -4.11 -3.93 13.51
CA ASP A 602 -2.88 -3.92 14.31
C ASP A 602 -2.03 -5.16 13.98
N VAL A 603 -2.44 -6.34 14.46
CA VAL A 603 -1.83 -7.63 14.04
C VAL A 603 -1.96 -7.85 12.54
N LEU A 604 -3.12 -7.55 11.96
CA LEU A 604 -3.30 -7.63 10.52
C LEU A 604 -2.45 -6.60 9.78
N MET A 605 -2.20 -5.43 10.36
CA MET A 605 -1.26 -4.46 9.78
C MET A 605 0.17 -5.02 9.80
N LEU A 606 0.57 -5.70 10.87
CA LEU A 606 1.89 -6.35 10.95
C LEU A 606 2.08 -7.36 9.83
N LEU A 607 1.10 -8.24 9.64
CA LEU A 607 1.13 -9.26 8.58
C LEU A 607 1.14 -8.62 7.18
N TYR A 608 0.47 -7.49 7.02
CA TYR A 608 0.49 -6.71 5.79
C TYR A 608 1.87 -6.10 5.49
N VAL A 609 2.44 -5.30 6.41
CA VAL A 609 3.68 -4.56 6.13
C VAL A 609 4.89 -5.50 6.01
N LEU A 610 4.89 -6.64 6.70
CA LEU A 610 5.95 -7.64 6.57
C LEU A 610 5.62 -8.77 5.59
N ARG A 611 4.60 -8.58 4.73
CA ARG A 611 4.30 -9.52 3.63
C ARG A 611 5.55 -9.80 2.80
N GLY A 612 5.83 -11.07 2.55
CA GLY A 612 6.95 -11.48 1.69
C GLY A 612 8.36 -11.27 2.24
N SER A 613 8.52 -10.99 3.53
CA SER A 613 9.86 -10.99 4.16
C SER A 613 10.37 -12.43 4.33
N GLY A 614 11.09 -12.98 3.34
CA GLY A 614 11.90 -14.22 3.53
C GLY A 614 13.30 -13.93 4.10
N PRO A 615 14.09 -14.95 4.49
CA PRO A 615 14.02 -15.70 5.74
C PRO A 615 14.49 -14.90 7.01
N ALA A 616 13.90 -15.27 8.15
CA ALA A 616 14.40 -15.26 9.55
C ALA A 616 15.65 -14.45 9.97
N ILE A 617 15.59 -13.87 11.18
CA ILE A 617 16.67 -14.12 12.15
C ILE A 617 16.06 -14.63 13.45
N ALA A 618 16.34 -15.91 13.71
CA ALA A 618 15.99 -16.64 14.91
C ALA A 618 16.71 -16.09 16.15
N SER A 619 16.13 -16.40 17.30
CA SER A 619 16.82 -16.35 18.58
C SER A 619 16.74 -17.72 19.24
N PRO A 620 17.69 -18.10 20.12
CA PRO A 620 17.72 -19.44 20.70
C PRO A 620 16.42 -19.72 21.48
N GLY A 621 15.59 -20.64 20.97
CA GLY A 621 14.27 -20.99 21.53
C GLY A 621 13.05 -20.35 20.84
N ASN A 622 13.22 -19.60 19.75
CA ASN A 622 12.18 -18.73 19.19
C ASN A 622 11.66 -19.25 17.84
N HIS A 623 10.35 -19.46 17.74
CA HIS A 623 9.67 -19.84 16.50
C HIS A 623 9.56 -18.63 15.56
N LEU A 624 9.59 -18.92 14.27
CA LEU A 624 9.76 -17.95 13.21
C LEU A 624 8.40 -17.32 12.87
N LEU A 625 8.29 -16.00 12.98
CA LEU A 625 7.11 -15.27 12.52
C LEU A 625 7.32 -14.93 11.04
N TYR A 626 6.95 -15.89 10.19
CA TYR A 626 6.88 -15.72 8.74
C TYR A 626 5.52 -15.16 8.35
N TYR A 627 5.48 -14.43 7.23
CA TYR A 627 4.22 -14.38 6.49
C TYR A 627 3.95 -15.79 6.00
N ASP A 628 3.00 -16.43 6.65
CA ASP A 628 2.49 -17.75 6.33
C ASP A 628 0.99 -17.62 6.14
N ARG A 629 0.46 -18.24 5.08
CA ARG A 629 -0.94 -18.07 4.70
C ARG A 629 -1.89 -18.63 5.76
N ASP A 630 -1.48 -19.67 6.50
CA ASP A 630 -2.28 -20.24 7.57
C ASP A 630 -2.20 -19.38 8.84
N VAL A 631 -1.03 -18.81 9.14
CA VAL A 631 -0.90 -17.76 10.18
C VAL A 631 -1.79 -16.56 9.86
N LEU A 632 -1.80 -16.09 8.62
CA LEU A 632 -2.70 -15.01 8.18
C LEU A 632 -4.15 -15.40 8.36
N ARG A 633 -4.54 -16.62 7.96
CA ARG A 633 -5.92 -17.11 8.11
C ARG A 633 -6.36 -17.16 9.57
N THR A 634 -5.52 -17.73 10.45
CA THR A 634 -5.79 -17.82 11.89
C THR A 634 -6.02 -16.44 12.50
N ASN A 635 -5.14 -15.48 12.20
CA ASN A 635 -5.25 -14.12 12.76
C ASN A 635 -6.38 -13.32 12.08
N TRP A 636 -6.64 -13.53 10.79
CA TRP A 636 -7.79 -12.93 10.09
C TRP A 636 -9.10 -13.33 10.74
N ASP A 637 -9.32 -14.63 10.93
CA ASP A 637 -10.55 -15.16 11.50
C ASP A 637 -10.78 -14.65 12.94
N TYR A 638 -9.71 -14.30 13.66
CA TYR A 638 -9.78 -13.69 14.99
C TYR A 638 -10.06 -12.17 14.95
N TYR A 639 -9.25 -11.40 14.22
CA TYR A 639 -9.21 -9.94 14.31
C TYR A 639 -10.15 -9.22 13.35
N ALA A 640 -10.40 -9.75 12.14
CA ALA A 640 -11.28 -9.08 11.17
C ALA A 640 -12.73 -8.91 11.68
N PRO A 641 -13.35 -9.90 12.38
CA PRO A 641 -14.68 -9.72 12.97
C PRO A 641 -14.72 -8.74 14.15
N ARG A 642 -13.57 -8.44 14.75
CA ARG A 642 -13.41 -7.57 15.93
C ARG A 642 -13.00 -6.14 15.59
N THR A 643 -12.76 -5.85 14.31
CA THR A 643 -12.32 -4.53 13.85
C THR A 643 -13.50 -3.67 13.39
N ASP A 644 -13.58 -2.44 13.90
CA ASP A 644 -14.56 -1.44 13.50
C ASP A 644 -14.26 -0.88 12.09
N ARG A 645 -14.56 -1.68 11.06
CA ARG A 645 -14.28 -1.34 9.66
C ARG A 645 -15.08 -0.13 9.15
N THR A 646 -16.32 0.05 9.61
CA THR A 646 -17.24 1.09 9.11
C THR A 646 -16.97 2.48 9.68
N TYR A 647 -16.85 2.59 11.02
CA TYR A 647 -16.78 3.88 11.72
C TYR A 647 -15.50 4.06 12.55
N GLY A 648 -14.64 3.04 12.62
CA GLY A 648 -13.29 3.15 13.17
C GLY A 648 -12.41 4.03 12.28
N SER A 649 -11.20 3.57 11.96
CA SER A 649 -10.30 4.35 11.12
C SER A 649 -10.52 4.16 9.62
N SER A 650 -10.36 5.23 8.84
CA SER A 650 -10.37 5.16 7.37
C SER A 650 -9.22 4.32 6.79
N LEU A 651 -8.16 4.11 7.57
CA LEU A 651 -6.98 3.34 7.21
C LEU A 651 -7.28 1.83 7.05
N GLY A 652 -8.27 1.33 7.79
CA GLY A 652 -8.47 -0.11 7.97
C GLY A 652 -9.01 -0.88 6.76
N PRO A 653 -10.09 -0.43 6.07
CA PRO A 653 -10.75 -1.27 5.08
C PRO A 653 -9.88 -1.60 3.85
N ALA A 654 -9.02 -0.69 3.40
CA ALA A 654 -8.11 -0.97 2.29
C ALA A 654 -7.14 -2.11 2.59
N ILE A 655 -6.60 -2.17 3.82
CA ILE A 655 -5.71 -3.25 4.26
C ILE A 655 -6.46 -4.57 4.39
N HIS A 656 -7.69 -4.54 4.91
CA HIS A 656 -8.55 -5.72 4.93
C HIS A 656 -8.83 -6.25 3.52
N ALA A 657 -9.05 -5.36 2.55
CA ALA A 657 -9.27 -5.75 1.17
C ALA A 657 -8.05 -6.49 0.58
N ILE A 658 -6.83 -6.02 0.87
CA ILE A 658 -5.61 -6.69 0.39
C ILE A 658 -5.48 -8.08 1.01
N LEU A 659 -5.56 -8.17 2.34
CA LEU A 659 -5.40 -9.45 3.04
C LEU A 659 -6.53 -10.45 2.74
N ALA A 660 -7.74 -9.97 2.45
CA ALA A 660 -8.82 -10.81 1.96
C ALA A 660 -8.51 -11.39 0.57
N CYS A 661 -7.83 -10.64 -0.31
CA CYS A 661 -7.35 -11.18 -1.59
C CYS A 661 -6.32 -12.28 -1.37
N ASP A 662 -5.33 -12.08 -0.48
CA ASP A 662 -4.33 -13.09 -0.12
C ASP A 662 -4.96 -14.40 0.43
N LEU A 663 -6.16 -14.30 1.01
CA LEU A 663 -6.93 -15.43 1.54
C LEU A 663 -7.92 -16.02 0.52
N ASP A 664 -7.87 -15.62 -0.75
CA ASP A 664 -8.81 -16.00 -1.81
C ASP A 664 -10.28 -15.67 -1.47
N LYS A 665 -10.51 -14.51 -0.84
CA LYS A 665 -11.85 -13.98 -0.49
C LYS A 665 -12.19 -12.67 -1.26
N PRO A 666 -12.20 -12.67 -2.61
CA PRO A 666 -12.32 -11.44 -3.40
C PRO A 666 -13.67 -10.71 -3.23
N GLU A 667 -14.75 -11.42 -2.89
CA GLU A 667 -16.04 -10.78 -2.58
C GLU A 667 -16.01 -9.99 -1.26
N GLU A 668 -15.35 -10.53 -0.24
CA GLU A 668 -15.15 -9.81 1.02
C GLU A 668 -14.18 -8.64 0.82
N ALA A 669 -13.11 -8.87 0.05
CA ALA A 669 -12.17 -7.82 -0.34
C ALA A 669 -12.87 -6.65 -1.03
N TYR A 670 -13.80 -6.92 -1.95
CA TYR A 670 -14.55 -5.88 -2.65
C TYR A 670 -15.42 -5.02 -1.73
N ARG A 671 -16.06 -5.62 -0.72
CA ARG A 671 -16.85 -4.86 0.26
C ARG A 671 -15.97 -3.88 1.04
N ASP A 672 -14.84 -4.35 1.54
CA ASP A 672 -13.92 -3.50 2.31
C ASP A 672 -13.22 -2.46 1.41
N PHE A 673 -12.88 -2.83 0.18
CA PHE A 673 -12.38 -1.90 -0.84
C PHE A 673 -13.36 -0.78 -1.13
N MET A 674 -14.64 -1.09 -1.34
CA MET A 674 -15.65 -0.05 -1.61
C MET A 674 -15.93 0.83 -0.39
N LEU A 675 -15.81 0.29 0.83
CA LEU A 675 -15.84 1.10 2.06
C LEU A 675 -14.70 2.13 2.12
N ALA A 676 -13.49 1.75 1.68
CA ALA A 676 -12.36 2.67 1.57
C ALA A 676 -12.52 3.66 0.40
N ALA A 677 -12.87 3.17 -0.80
CA ALA A 677 -12.91 3.95 -2.02
C ALA A 677 -14.03 5.01 -2.01
N MET A 678 -15.15 4.72 -1.33
CA MET A 678 -16.29 5.63 -1.22
C MET A 678 -16.28 6.48 0.06
N VAL A 679 -15.25 6.40 0.91
CA VAL A 679 -15.24 7.03 2.24
C VAL A 679 -15.62 8.50 2.19
N ASP A 680 -15.06 9.25 1.24
CA ASP A 680 -15.32 10.68 1.05
C ASP A 680 -16.50 10.95 0.13
N LEU A 681 -16.74 10.12 -0.89
CA LEU A 681 -17.82 10.32 -1.86
C LEU A 681 -19.21 10.08 -1.24
N GLU A 682 -19.34 9.10 -0.36
CA GLU A 682 -20.59 8.76 0.32
C GLU A 682 -20.64 9.23 1.78
N ASP A 683 -19.59 9.90 2.26
CA ASP A 683 -19.44 10.32 3.66
C ASP A 683 -19.74 9.17 4.63
N VAL A 684 -19.15 8.01 4.35
CA VAL A 684 -19.44 6.73 5.03
C VAL A 684 -19.24 6.86 6.55
N ARG A 685 -18.28 7.70 6.96
CA ARG A 685 -17.90 7.94 8.36
C ARG A 685 -18.57 9.17 9.00
N GLY A 686 -19.23 10.02 8.22
CA GLY A 686 -19.90 11.23 8.71
C GLY A 686 -18.97 12.41 9.03
N ASN A 687 -17.74 12.39 8.53
CA ASN A 687 -16.70 13.39 8.81
C ASN A 687 -15.92 13.81 7.54
N ALA A 688 -16.43 13.53 6.34
CA ALA A 688 -15.82 14.00 5.10
C ALA A 688 -15.81 15.54 4.99
N ALA A 689 -16.66 16.25 5.75
CA ALA A 689 -16.63 17.71 5.89
C ALA A 689 -15.26 18.24 6.38
N ASP A 690 -14.53 17.45 7.18
CA ASP A 690 -13.23 17.83 7.75
C ASP A 690 -12.09 17.80 6.72
N GLY A 691 -12.29 17.11 5.59
CA GLY A 691 -11.31 16.92 4.52
C GLY A 691 -11.21 15.46 4.06
N ILE A 692 -10.59 15.29 2.89
CA ILE A 692 -10.34 14.01 2.20
C ILE A 692 -9.44 13.12 3.05
N HIS A 693 -9.75 11.83 3.14
CA HIS A 693 -8.97 10.88 3.91
C HIS A 693 -7.74 10.40 3.11
N ALA A 694 -6.60 11.07 3.29
CA ALA A 694 -5.39 10.84 2.49
C ALA A 694 -4.88 9.39 2.57
N ALA A 695 -4.86 8.79 3.76
CA ALA A 695 -4.46 7.39 3.93
C ALA A 695 -5.42 6.40 3.25
N SER A 696 -6.73 6.67 3.27
CA SER A 696 -7.69 5.84 2.55
C SER A 696 -7.43 5.90 1.04
N ALA A 697 -7.17 7.10 0.51
CA ALA A 697 -6.86 7.26 -0.91
C ALA A 697 -5.58 6.51 -1.34
N GLY A 698 -4.53 6.53 -0.50
CA GLY A 698 -3.32 5.76 -0.73
C GLY A 698 -3.55 4.25 -0.60
N GLY A 699 -4.32 3.84 0.41
CA GLY A 699 -4.74 2.46 0.63
C GLY A 699 -5.57 1.90 -0.54
N VAL A 700 -6.43 2.70 -1.17
CA VAL A 700 -7.22 2.29 -2.35
C VAL A 700 -6.32 1.88 -3.51
N TRP A 701 -5.26 2.64 -3.79
CA TRP A 701 -4.28 2.23 -4.80
C TRP A 701 -3.60 0.90 -4.43
N GLN A 702 -3.21 0.75 -3.16
CA GLN A 702 -2.58 -0.49 -2.67
C GLN A 702 -3.54 -1.69 -2.75
N ALA A 703 -4.83 -1.50 -2.44
CA ALA A 703 -5.86 -2.53 -2.56
C ALA A 703 -6.05 -2.99 -3.99
N VAL A 704 -6.00 -2.08 -4.96
CA VAL A 704 -6.10 -2.44 -6.37
C VAL A 704 -4.86 -3.16 -6.87
N VAL A 705 -3.67 -2.62 -6.60
CA VAL A 705 -2.41 -3.14 -7.17
C VAL A 705 -1.94 -4.39 -6.43
N PHE A 706 -1.86 -4.34 -5.10
CA PHE A 706 -1.35 -5.45 -4.29
C PHE A 706 -2.42 -6.44 -3.84
N GLY A 707 -3.70 -6.04 -3.79
CA GLY A 707 -4.82 -6.93 -3.51
C GLY A 707 -5.37 -7.56 -4.80
N PHE A 708 -6.22 -6.85 -5.52
CA PHE A 708 -6.93 -7.39 -6.69
C PHE A 708 -6.01 -7.71 -7.87
N GLY A 709 -4.95 -6.93 -8.09
CA GLY A 709 -3.91 -7.25 -9.06
C GLY A 709 -2.93 -8.31 -8.57
N GLY A 710 -2.89 -8.57 -7.26
CA GLY A 710 -1.98 -9.50 -6.59
C GLY A 710 -0.53 -9.31 -7.01
N VAL A 711 -0.08 -8.06 -7.15
CA VAL A 711 1.30 -7.76 -7.52
C VAL A 711 2.24 -8.13 -6.39
N GLN A 712 3.20 -9.00 -6.68
CA GLN A 712 4.28 -9.42 -5.81
C GLN A 712 5.59 -8.87 -6.36
N LEU A 713 6.33 -8.16 -5.51
CA LEU A 713 7.59 -7.51 -5.88
C LEU A 713 8.78 -8.47 -5.70
N PRO A 714 9.87 -8.31 -6.47
CA PRO A 714 11.11 -9.07 -6.27
C PRO A 714 11.61 -9.00 -4.83
N GLY A 715 11.99 -10.16 -4.27
CA GLY A 715 12.35 -10.31 -2.85
C GLY A 715 11.23 -10.90 -1.99
N ILE A 716 9.95 -10.73 -2.40
CA ILE A 716 8.80 -11.48 -1.87
C ILE A 716 8.70 -12.85 -2.54
N VAL A 717 8.93 -12.85 -3.86
CA VAL A 717 8.98 -14.04 -4.72
C VAL A 717 10.37 -14.17 -5.33
N PRO A 718 10.82 -15.40 -5.65
CA PRO A 718 12.04 -15.60 -6.41
C PRO A 718 11.96 -14.93 -7.79
N GLY A 719 12.96 -14.14 -8.16
CA GLY A 719 13.04 -13.45 -9.45
C GLY A 719 13.49 -11.99 -9.32
N ASP A 720 13.69 -11.34 -10.47
CA ASP A 720 14.15 -9.94 -10.56
C ASP A 720 13.06 -8.96 -11.02
N GLU A 721 11.86 -9.46 -11.35
CA GLU A 721 10.76 -8.68 -11.94
C GLU A 721 9.45 -8.82 -11.14
N PRO A 722 8.63 -7.75 -11.03
CA PRO A 722 7.31 -7.83 -10.42
C PRO A 722 6.37 -8.79 -11.16
N ILE A 723 5.61 -9.59 -10.41
CA ILE A 723 4.69 -10.60 -10.94
C ILE A 723 3.28 -10.30 -10.44
N ALA A 724 2.24 -10.58 -11.22
CA ALA A 724 0.85 -10.34 -10.83
C ALA A 724 0.05 -11.65 -10.77
N THR A 725 -0.71 -11.84 -9.68
CA THR A 725 -1.66 -12.95 -9.52
C THR A 725 -3.05 -12.36 -9.25
N PRO A 726 -3.89 -12.14 -10.28
CA PRO A 726 -5.13 -11.38 -10.11
C PRO A 726 -6.20 -12.12 -9.29
N HIS A 727 -6.87 -11.40 -8.39
CA HIS A 727 -7.97 -11.86 -7.52
C HIS A 727 -9.26 -11.07 -7.80
N PHE A 728 -9.81 -11.13 -9.02
CA PHE A 728 -10.91 -10.23 -9.40
C PHE A 728 -12.20 -10.47 -8.60
N PRO A 729 -12.87 -9.40 -8.16
CA PRO A 729 -14.20 -9.51 -7.58
C PRO A 729 -15.25 -9.76 -8.68
N PRO A 730 -16.45 -10.24 -8.33
CA PRO A 730 -17.52 -10.42 -9.30
C PRO A 730 -17.83 -9.13 -10.05
N GLY A 731 -17.80 -9.19 -11.38
CA GLY A 731 -18.15 -8.07 -12.27
C GLY A 731 -16.96 -7.34 -12.88
N TRP A 732 -15.75 -7.45 -12.30
CA TRP A 732 -14.55 -6.91 -12.95
C TRP A 732 -14.17 -7.80 -14.14
N THR A 733 -13.99 -7.18 -15.30
CA THR A 733 -13.69 -7.86 -16.56
C THR A 733 -12.30 -7.53 -17.08
N ARG A 734 -11.66 -6.48 -16.55
CA ARG A 734 -10.29 -6.10 -16.85
C ARG A 734 -9.75 -5.20 -15.75
N LEU A 735 -8.47 -5.35 -15.42
CA LEU A 735 -7.71 -4.43 -14.58
C LEU A 735 -6.41 -4.08 -15.29
N LYS A 736 -6.21 -2.80 -15.59
CA LYS A 736 -4.99 -2.31 -16.25
C LYS A 736 -4.35 -1.17 -15.47
N PHE A 737 -3.03 -1.25 -15.26
CA PHE A 737 -2.25 -0.23 -14.56
C PHE A 737 -0.76 -0.32 -14.92
N LYS A 738 0.00 0.69 -14.53
CA LYS A 738 1.47 0.73 -14.65
C LYS A 738 2.13 0.73 -13.27
N LEU A 739 3.32 0.15 -13.19
CA LEU A 739 4.15 0.12 -11.99
C LEU A 739 5.63 0.30 -12.36
N GLN A 740 6.38 1.04 -11.57
CA GLN A 740 7.83 1.21 -11.72
C GLN A 740 8.58 0.36 -10.70
N TRP A 741 9.62 -0.36 -11.15
CA TRP A 741 10.53 -1.10 -10.28
C TRP A 741 11.96 -1.01 -10.83
N ARG A 742 12.90 -0.56 -9.99
CA ARG A 742 14.33 -0.36 -10.32
C ARG A 742 14.55 0.38 -11.64
N GLY A 743 13.81 1.48 -11.83
CA GLY A 743 13.90 2.35 -13.00
C GLY A 743 13.24 1.79 -14.28
N LYS A 744 12.61 0.61 -14.23
CA LYS A 744 11.83 0.04 -15.34
C LYS A 744 10.32 0.21 -15.09
N THR A 745 9.57 0.52 -16.13
CA THR A 745 8.09 0.53 -16.10
C THR A 745 7.54 -0.80 -16.58
N TYR A 746 6.65 -1.40 -15.79
CA TYR A 746 5.88 -2.59 -16.08
C TYR A 746 4.43 -2.17 -16.31
N GLU A 747 3.82 -2.68 -17.38
CA GLU A 747 2.41 -2.47 -17.69
C GLU A 747 1.67 -3.80 -17.48
N PHE A 748 0.68 -3.79 -16.61
CA PHE A 748 -0.18 -4.94 -16.33
C PHE A 748 -1.52 -4.75 -17.00
N ASP A 749 -1.96 -5.75 -17.77
CA ASP A 749 -3.26 -5.78 -18.44
C ASP A 749 -3.92 -7.14 -18.13
N LEU A 750 -4.63 -7.18 -17.01
CA LEU A 750 -5.12 -8.39 -16.37
C LEU A 750 -6.60 -8.60 -16.74
N ASN A 751 -6.99 -9.85 -16.99
CA ASN A 751 -8.37 -10.25 -17.29
C ASN A 751 -8.77 -11.44 -16.38
N PRO A 752 -10.07 -11.68 -16.11
CA PRO A 752 -10.51 -12.88 -15.41
C PRO A 752 -9.99 -14.12 -16.15
N CYS A 753 -9.41 -15.07 -15.43
CA CYS A 753 -9.26 -16.42 -15.97
C CYS A 753 -10.67 -17.01 -16.11
N ASP A 754 -11.08 -17.41 -17.32
CA ASP A 754 -12.35 -18.07 -17.58
C ASP A 754 -12.43 -19.36 -16.74
N SER A 755 -13.21 -19.35 -15.66
CA SER A 755 -13.45 -20.53 -14.81
C SER A 755 -14.32 -21.63 -15.46
N THR A 756 -14.40 -21.63 -16.79
CA THR A 756 -15.00 -22.70 -17.61
C THR A 756 -14.04 -23.33 -18.62
N ASN A 757 -12.79 -22.88 -18.64
CA ASN A 757 -11.65 -23.65 -19.11
C ASN A 757 -10.69 -23.83 -17.94
N ASP A 758 -10.12 -25.01 -17.79
CA ASP A 758 -9.18 -25.38 -16.73
C ASP A 758 -7.80 -24.74 -16.98
N ASP A 759 -7.78 -23.41 -17.14
CA ASP A 759 -6.59 -22.57 -17.25
C ASP A 759 -6.37 -21.90 -15.89
N ARG A 760 -5.87 -22.69 -14.94
CA ARG A 760 -4.93 -22.13 -13.95
C ARG A 760 -3.60 -22.03 -14.67
N HIS A 761 -2.93 -20.90 -14.48
CA HIS A 761 -1.67 -20.42 -15.09
C HIS A 761 -1.89 -19.49 -16.28
N GLY A 762 -1.24 -18.32 -16.21
CA GLY A 762 -0.80 -17.64 -17.40
C GLY A 762 -0.10 -18.66 -18.28
N CYS A 763 -0.74 -19.02 -19.39
CA CYS A 763 -0.21 -19.98 -20.33
C CYS A 763 0.69 -19.23 -21.32
N GLU A 764 1.80 -18.70 -20.83
CA GLU A 764 3.02 -18.92 -21.60
C GLU A 764 3.25 -20.44 -21.56
N ASN A 765 3.34 -21.07 -22.73
CA ASN A 765 3.52 -22.52 -22.91
C ASN A 765 4.45 -23.11 -21.81
N SER A 766 3.87 -23.78 -20.79
CA SER A 766 4.63 -24.49 -19.76
C SER A 766 5.35 -25.66 -20.42
N THR A 767 6.59 -25.39 -20.84
CA THR A 767 7.42 -26.36 -21.55
C THR A 767 8.20 -27.13 -20.49
N ILE A 768 8.01 -28.45 -20.43
CA ILE A 768 8.84 -29.29 -19.56
C ILE A 768 10.29 -29.26 -20.06
N ARG A 769 11.20 -28.81 -19.20
CA ARG A 769 12.65 -28.72 -19.51
C ARG A 769 13.48 -29.77 -18.79
N GLY A 770 12.91 -30.46 -17.79
CA GLY A 770 13.57 -31.52 -17.04
C GLY A 770 12.64 -32.71 -16.75
N VAL A 771 13.17 -33.92 -16.79
CA VAL A 771 12.47 -35.13 -16.33
C VAL A 771 13.30 -35.83 -15.26
N ILE A 772 12.68 -36.10 -14.12
CA ILE A 772 13.29 -36.76 -12.98
C ILE A 772 12.66 -38.14 -12.82
N PHE A 773 13.46 -39.19 -12.96
CA PHE A 773 12.99 -40.56 -12.81
C PHE A 773 13.29 -41.09 -11.41
N ASP A 774 12.34 -41.74 -10.76
CA ASP A 774 12.71 -42.71 -9.73
C ASP A 774 13.49 -43.87 -10.37
N LEU A 775 14.26 -44.60 -9.56
CA LEU A 775 15.07 -45.70 -10.02
C LEU A 775 14.34 -47.04 -9.92
N ASP A 776 13.79 -47.34 -8.74
CA ASP A 776 13.36 -48.68 -8.34
C ASP A 776 11.88 -48.87 -8.72
N GLY A 777 11.59 -49.73 -9.71
CA GLY A 777 10.23 -49.92 -10.25
C GLY A 777 9.87 -48.99 -11.41
N VAL A 778 10.73 -48.03 -11.73
CA VAL A 778 10.60 -47.12 -12.89
C VAL A 778 11.62 -47.43 -13.98
N LEU A 779 12.92 -47.47 -13.63
CA LEU A 779 14.00 -47.76 -14.60
C LEU A 779 14.42 -49.24 -14.58
N THR A 780 14.32 -49.89 -13.43
CA THR A 780 14.68 -51.31 -13.23
C THR A 780 13.82 -51.94 -12.13
N ASP A 781 13.58 -53.25 -12.17
CA ASP A 781 12.84 -53.99 -11.12
C ASP A 781 13.79 -54.53 -10.02
N THR A 782 14.42 -53.61 -9.30
CA THR A 782 15.28 -53.87 -8.14
C THR A 782 14.49 -54.16 -6.86
N ALA A 783 13.15 -54.06 -6.89
CA ALA A 783 12.28 -54.29 -5.75
C ALA A 783 12.44 -55.70 -5.16
N GLU A 784 12.69 -56.70 -6.00
CA GLU A 784 12.96 -58.08 -5.56
C GLU A 784 14.32 -58.20 -4.83
N PHE A 785 15.34 -57.42 -5.20
CA PHE A 785 16.61 -57.40 -4.48
C PHE A 785 16.49 -56.70 -3.12
N HIS A 786 15.68 -55.64 -3.04
CA HIS A 786 15.32 -55.03 -1.76
C HIS A 786 14.59 -56.02 -0.85
N TYR A 787 13.59 -56.73 -1.39
CA TYR A 787 12.85 -57.76 -0.66
C TYR A 787 13.78 -58.87 -0.14
N ARG A 788 14.62 -59.46 -1.00
CA ARG A 788 15.54 -60.54 -0.61
C ARG A 788 16.55 -60.09 0.44
N SER A 789 17.05 -58.86 0.34
CA SER A 789 17.98 -58.30 1.31
C SER A 789 17.34 -58.08 2.67
N TRP A 790 16.10 -57.57 2.69
CA TRP A 790 15.32 -57.43 3.93
C TRP A 790 14.90 -58.78 4.52
N GLN A 791 14.48 -59.75 3.69
CA GLN A 791 14.13 -61.10 4.12
C GLN A 791 15.33 -61.80 4.75
N LYS A 792 16.50 -61.74 4.13
CA LYS A 792 17.73 -62.34 4.66
C LYS A 792 18.10 -61.73 6.01
N LEU A 793 18.05 -60.39 6.14
CA LEU A 793 18.27 -59.72 7.42
C LEU A 793 17.22 -60.15 8.46
N ALA A 794 15.95 -60.21 8.08
CA ALA A 794 14.84 -60.55 8.97
C ALA A 794 14.95 -61.99 9.49
N ASP A 795 15.33 -62.93 8.63
CA ASP A 795 15.54 -64.34 8.98
C ASP A 795 16.70 -64.50 9.97
N GLU A 796 17.79 -63.74 9.79
CA GLU A 796 18.94 -63.72 10.71
C GLU A 796 18.60 -63.12 12.08
N GLU A 797 17.70 -62.12 12.10
CA GLU A 797 17.34 -61.34 13.30
C GLU A 797 16.05 -61.84 13.99
N GLY A 798 15.44 -62.90 13.44
CA GLY A 798 14.18 -63.48 13.91
C GLY A 798 12.98 -62.55 13.79
N ILE A 799 13.00 -61.62 12.83
CA ILE A 799 11.94 -60.64 12.59
C ILE A 799 10.96 -61.23 11.56
N PRO A 800 9.64 -61.26 11.83
CA PRO A 800 8.66 -61.63 10.83
C PRO A 800 8.69 -60.64 9.65
N PHE A 801 9.07 -61.10 8.47
CA PHE A 801 9.05 -60.31 7.24
C PHE A 801 8.37 -61.09 6.12
N ASN A 802 7.45 -60.44 5.41
CA ASN A 802 6.70 -61.03 4.31
C ASN A 802 6.52 -60.01 3.18
N ARG A 803 5.98 -60.45 2.04
CA ARG A 803 5.82 -59.59 0.86
C ARG A 803 4.84 -58.43 1.08
N GLU A 804 3.80 -58.63 1.89
CA GLU A 804 2.83 -57.58 2.22
C GLU A 804 3.50 -56.42 2.98
N MET A 805 4.37 -56.74 3.95
CA MET A 805 5.15 -55.73 4.67
C MET A 805 6.19 -55.05 3.77
N ASN A 806 6.78 -55.77 2.81
CA ASN A 806 7.68 -55.17 1.82
C ASN A 806 6.97 -54.16 0.93
N GLU A 807 5.76 -54.47 0.46
CA GLU A 807 4.97 -53.54 -0.35
C GLU A 807 4.59 -52.27 0.42
N ALA A 808 4.29 -52.38 1.73
CA ALA A 808 4.01 -51.23 2.57
C ALA A 808 5.22 -50.31 2.80
N MET A 809 6.45 -50.77 2.54
CA MET A 809 7.69 -49.99 2.68
C MET A 809 8.21 -49.42 1.36
N ARG A 810 7.49 -49.63 0.25
CA ARG A 810 7.92 -49.18 -1.08
C ARG A 810 8.11 -47.65 -1.09
N GLY A 811 9.28 -47.20 -1.54
CA GLY A 811 9.64 -45.78 -1.60
C GLY A 811 10.09 -45.15 -0.27
N LEU A 812 10.14 -45.90 0.84
CA LEU A 812 10.66 -45.40 2.12
C LEU A 812 12.20 -45.45 2.18
N SER A 813 12.77 -44.63 3.06
CA SER A 813 14.19 -44.70 3.37
C SER A 813 14.56 -46.05 4.04
N ARG A 814 15.85 -46.41 3.99
CA ARG A 814 16.34 -47.64 4.63
C ARG A 814 16.13 -47.62 6.15
N ARG A 815 16.21 -46.46 6.77
CA ARG A 815 16.02 -46.30 8.22
C ARG A 815 14.55 -46.49 8.57
N ASP A 816 13.65 -45.85 7.83
CA ASP A 816 12.20 -45.95 8.09
C ASP A 816 11.68 -47.36 7.82
N SER A 817 12.20 -48.02 6.76
CA SER A 817 11.93 -49.44 6.49
C SER A 817 12.36 -50.32 7.66
N LEU A 818 13.55 -50.10 8.23
CA LEU A 818 14.02 -50.87 9.39
C LEU A 818 13.15 -50.62 10.63
N LEU A 819 12.79 -49.36 10.90
CA LEU A 819 11.91 -49.02 12.02
C LEU A 819 10.54 -49.68 11.89
N GLN A 820 9.97 -49.69 10.68
CA GLN A 820 8.72 -50.37 10.40
C GLN A 820 8.81 -51.89 10.57
N MET A 821 9.93 -52.52 10.18
CA MET A 821 10.18 -53.94 10.44
C MET A 821 10.36 -54.28 11.91
N LEU A 822 10.90 -53.36 12.71
CA LEU A 822 11.17 -53.57 14.14
C LEU A 822 9.92 -53.37 15.02
N GLY A 823 8.97 -52.54 14.60
CA GLY A 823 7.81 -52.18 15.42
C GLY A 823 8.24 -51.62 16.78
N ASP A 824 7.69 -52.15 17.87
CA ASP A 824 8.01 -51.72 19.24
C ASP A 824 9.30 -52.36 19.81
N ARG A 825 10.07 -53.11 19.01
CA ARG A 825 11.29 -53.79 19.49
C ARG A 825 12.39 -52.74 19.81
N PRO A 826 12.85 -52.64 21.07
CA PRO A 826 13.86 -51.66 21.43
C PRO A 826 15.24 -52.11 20.92
N LEU A 827 15.89 -51.25 20.12
CA LEU A 827 17.28 -51.39 19.68
C LEU A 827 18.02 -50.06 19.86
N SER A 828 19.31 -50.13 20.16
CA SER A 828 20.16 -48.94 20.16
C SER A 828 20.45 -48.47 18.73
N GLU A 829 20.74 -47.18 18.54
CA GLU A 829 21.13 -46.63 17.22
C GLU A 829 22.34 -47.39 16.61
N ALA A 830 23.32 -47.76 17.43
CA ALA A 830 24.48 -48.55 16.98
C ALA A 830 24.13 -49.99 16.54
N GLU A 831 23.00 -50.55 16.98
CA GLU A 831 22.49 -51.84 16.49
C GLU A 831 21.74 -51.67 15.18
N MET A 832 20.91 -50.63 15.07
CA MET A 832 20.20 -50.31 13.84
C MET A 832 21.16 -49.99 12.69
N GLU A 833 22.23 -49.24 12.94
CA GLU A 833 23.29 -48.97 11.95
C GLU A 833 23.95 -50.26 11.45
N ARG A 834 24.26 -51.21 12.34
CA ARG A 834 24.84 -52.51 11.96
C ARG A 834 23.88 -53.37 11.14
N MET A 835 22.58 -53.31 11.42
CA MET A 835 21.55 -53.99 10.63
C MET A 835 21.40 -53.36 9.24
N MET A 836 21.35 -52.03 9.16
CA MET A 836 21.29 -51.30 7.89
C MET A 836 22.53 -51.52 7.02
N ALA A 837 23.71 -51.62 7.64
CA ALA A 837 24.97 -51.92 6.94
C ALA A 837 24.95 -53.34 6.34
N ARG A 838 24.57 -54.37 7.13
CA ARG A 838 24.45 -55.75 6.63
C ARG A 838 23.42 -55.89 5.49
N LYS A 839 22.25 -55.24 5.63
CA LYS A 839 21.26 -55.19 4.55
C LYS A 839 21.84 -54.59 3.28
N ASN A 840 22.67 -53.55 3.41
CA ASN A 840 23.32 -52.93 2.27
C ASN A 840 24.31 -53.87 1.59
N GLU A 841 25.10 -54.61 2.35
CA GLU A 841 26.04 -55.62 1.81
C GLU A 841 25.28 -56.65 0.97
N TYR A 842 24.17 -57.20 1.49
CA TYR A 842 23.34 -58.16 0.76
C TYR A 842 22.77 -57.55 -0.53
N TYR A 843 22.33 -56.30 -0.47
CA TYR A 843 21.81 -55.62 -1.65
C TYR A 843 22.89 -55.41 -2.72
N VAL A 844 24.08 -54.95 -2.33
CA VAL A 844 25.21 -54.75 -3.25
C VAL A 844 25.68 -56.07 -3.87
N GLU A 845 25.64 -57.18 -3.13
CA GLU A 845 25.91 -58.51 -3.70
C GLU A 845 24.94 -58.86 -4.83
N PHE A 846 23.65 -58.55 -4.69
CA PHE A 846 22.65 -58.77 -5.73
C PHE A 846 22.85 -57.85 -6.94
N THR A 847 23.24 -56.58 -6.73
CA THR A 847 23.47 -55.64 -7.84
C THR A 847 24.69 -56.00 -8.69
N HIS A 848 25.63 -56.81 -8.19
CA HIS A 848 26.73 -57.34 -9.00
C HIS A 848 26.29 -58.24 -10.16
N THR A 849 25.09 -58.82 -10.05
CA THR A 849 24.50 -59.67 -11.11
C THR A 849 23.69 -58.88 -12.14
N MET A 850 23.57 -57.56 -11.97
CA MET A 850 22.81 -56.70 -12.88
C MET A 850 23.61 -56.29 -14.12
N GLY A 851 22.91 -56.17 -15.24
CA GLY A 851 23.40 -55.63 -16.50
C GLY A 851 22.33 -54.84 -17.26
N PRO A 852 22.64 -54.31 -18.46
CA PRO A 852 21.70 -53.55 -19.28
C PRO A 852 20.40 -54.27 -19.62
N GLU A 853 20.38 -55.60 -19.58
CA GLU A 853 19.19 -56.45 -19.76
C GLU A 853 18.13 -56.29 -18.67
N ASP A 854 18.49 -55.73 -17.51
CA ASP A 854 17.61 -55.53 -16.35
C ASP A 854 16.88 -54.16 -16.38
N LEU A 855 17.03 -53.40 -17.47
CA LEU A 855 16.24 -52.20 -17.72
C LEU A 855 14.80 -52.57 -18.09
N LEU A 856 13.83 -51.87 -17.51
CA LEU A 856 12.43 -52.07 -17.85
C LEU A 856 12.15 -51.68 -19.32
N PRO A 857 11.21 -52.37 -20.01
CA PRO A 857 10.85 -52.05 -21.38
C PRO A 857 10.45 -50.58 -21.54
N GLY A 858 10.95 -49.93 -22.60
CA GLY A 858 10.66 -48.52 -22.93
C GLY A 858 11.59 -47.48 -22.30
N VAL A 859 12.42 -47.85 -21.31
CA VAL A 859 13.33 -46.91 -20.63
C VAL A 859 14.36 -46.30 -21.59
N VAL A 860 15.16 -47.13 -22.28
CA VAL A 860 16.22 -46.63 -23.18
C VAL A 860 15.66 -45.75 -24.31
N PRO A 861 14.61 -46.18 -25.06
CA PRO A 861 14.01 -45.33 -26.09
C PRO A 861 13.52 -43.97 -25.57
N LEU A 862 12.92 -43.92 -24.37
CA LEU A 862 12.42 -42.68 -23.79
C LEU A 862 13.58 -41.76 -23.38
N LEU A 863 14.62 -42.28 -22.73
CA LEU A 863 15.80 -41.50 -22.35
C LEU A 863 16.53 -40.92 -23.57
N GLU A 864 16.70 -41.72 -24.63
CA GLU A 864 17.26 -41.24 -25.90
C GLU A 864 16.39 -40.17 -26.55
N GLN A 865 15.06 -40.34 -26.50
CA GLN A 865 14.11 -39.36 -27.03
C GLN A 865 14.19 -38.02 -26.29
N LEU A 866 14.27 -38.03 -24.96
CA LEU A 866 14.42 -36.84 -24.12
C LEU A 866 15.74 -36.11 -24.43
N ARG A 867 16.87 -36.84 -24.52
CA ARG A 867 18.16 -36.25 -24.89
C ARG A 867 18.16 -35.62 -26.28
N SER A 868 17.53 -36.27 -27.26
CA SER A 868 17.43 -35.72 -28.63
C SER A 868 16.66 -34.38 -28.69
N ARG A 869 15.84 -34.10 -27.67
CA ARG A 869 15.06 -32.87 -27.49
C ARG A 869 15.68 -31.88 -26.51
N GLN A 870 16.90 -32.16 -26.02
CA GLN A 870 17.61 -31.33 -25.05
C GLN A 870 16.84 -31.14 -23.73
N ILE A 871 16.01 -32.12 -23.35
CA ILE A 871 15.35 -32.15 -22.05
C ILE A 871 16.33 -32.78 -21.05
N ALA A 872 16.59 -32.09 -19.95
CA ALA A 872 17.53 -32.54 -18.93
C ALA A 872 16.96 -33.75 -18.17
N ILE A 873 17.81 -34.71 -17.84
CA ILE A 873 17.40 -35.97 -17.20
C ILE A 873 18.09 -36.11 -15.84
N ALA A 874 17.30 -36.27 -14.78
CA ALA A 874 17.82 -36.61 -13.46
C ALA A 874 17.24 -37.92 -12.94
N ILE A 875 17.92 -38.52 -11.95
CA ILE A 875 17.39 -39.62 -11.15
C ILE A 875 17.23 -39.17 -9.71
N GLY A 876 16.09 -39.46 -9.08
CA GLY A 876 15.81 -39.19 -7.67
C GLY A 876 15.41 -40.45 -6.93
N SER A 877 16.35 -41.08 -6.23
CA SER A 877 16.13 -42.33 -5.48
C SER A 877 16.45 -42.19 -3.98
N ALA A 878 15.62 -42.79 -3.12
CA ALA A 878 15.91 -42.88 -1.68
C ALA A 878 17.07 -43.86 -1.36
N SER A 879 17.55 -44.62 -2.36
CA SER A 879 18.63 -45.57 -2.21
C SER A 879 20.00 -44.90 -2.25
N LYS A 880 20.85 -45.19 -1.27
CA LYS A 880 22.27 -44.79 -1.23
C LYS A 880 23.14 -45.44 -2.31
N ASN A 881 22.59 -46.34 -3.12
CA ASN A 881 23.32 -47.10 -4.14
C ASN A 881 22.88 -46.72 -5.58
N ALA A 882 22.14 -45.63 -5.76
CA ALA A 882 21.55 -45.27 -7.05
C ALA A 882 22.62 -45.14 -8.15
N GLN A 883 23.74 -44.47 -7.84
CA GLN A 883 24.89 -44.33 -8.74
C GLN A 883 25.42 -45.68 -9.26
N LEU A 884 25.65 -46.63 -8.35
CA LEU A 884 26.16 -47.98 -8.68
C LEU A 884 25.20 -48.73 -9.61
N VAL A 885 23.89 -48.64 -9.35
CA VAL A 885 22.87 -49.31 -10.17
C VAL A 885 22.81 -48.68 -11.57
N VAL A 886 22.84 -47.35 -11.67
CA VAL A 886 22.84 -46.62 -12.94
C VAL A 886 24.06 -46.95 -13.81
N GLU A 887 25.23 -47.09 -13.19
CA GLU A 887 26.46 -47.54 -13.87
C GLU A 887 26.35 -48.97 -14.39
N ARG A 888 25.77 -49.88 -13.59
CA ARG A 888 25.59 -51.30 -13.97
C ARG A 888 24.60 -51.51 -15.09
N LEU A 889 23.50 -50.76 -15.07
CA LEU A 889 22.49 -50.75 -16.13
C LEU A 889 22.98 -50.11 -17.43
N GLY A 890 24.14 -49.44 -17.41
CA GLY A 890 24.74 -48.83 -18.60
C GLY A 890 24.05 -47.54 -19.07
N ILE A 891 23.18 -46.94 -18.26
CA ILE A 891 22.44 -45.70 -18.59
C ILE A 891 23.09 -44.43 -18.05
N ALA A 892 24.21 -44.54 -17.31
CA ALA A 892 24.94 -43.37 -16.79
C ALA A 892 25.25 -42.30 -17.86
N PRO A 893 25.62 -42.63 -19.12
CA PRO A 893 25.84 -41.62 -20.16
C PRO A 893 24.57 -40.91 -20.64
N LEU A 894 23.38 -41.41 -20.27
CA LEU A 894 22.09 -40.87 -20.69
C LEU A 894 21.49 -39.90 -19.65
N VAL A 895 22.01 -39.89 -18.42
CA VAL A 895 21.49 -39.13 -17.28
C VAL A 895 22.43 -37.96 -16.97
N ASP A 896 21.86 -36.78 -16.72
CA ASP A 896 22.63 -35.56 -16.48
C ASP A 896 22.92 -35.33 -14.98
N ALA A 897 22.08 -35.82 -14.07
CA ALA A 897 22.31 -35.78 -12.62
C ALA A 897 21.68 -36.95 -11.84
N ILE A 898 22.23 -37.29 -10.68
CA ILE A 898 21.70 -38.31 -9.78
C ILE A 898 21.63 -37.74 -8.36
N ALA A 899 20.42 -37.68 -7.79
CA ALA A 899 20.16 -37.42 -6.39
C ALA A 899 19.78 -38.74 -5.70
N ASP A 900 20.53 -39.11 -4.67
CA ASP A 900 20.44 -40.42 -4.02
C ASP A 900 20.19 -40.30 -2.51
N GLY A 901 20.17 -41.42 -1.79
CA GLY A 901 19.95 -41.44 -0.34
C GLY A 901 21.03 -40.75 0.52
N HIS A 902 22.07 -40.15 -0.08
CA HIS A 902 23.03 -39.26 0.57
C HIS A 902 22.77 -37.78 0.29
N SER A 903 21.90 -37.45 -0.66
CA SER A 903 21.68 -36.08 -1.13
C SER A 903 20.86 -35.22 -0.16
N VAL A 904 19.98 -35.82 0.65
CA VAL A 904 19.03 -35.11 1.51
C VAL A 904 18.82 -35.80 2.86
N GLU A 905 18.48 -35.03 3.89
CA GLU A 905 18.15 -35.56 5.23
C GLU A 905 16.73 -36.14 5.29
N GLN A 906 15.75 -35.45 4.70
CA GLN A 906 14.37 -35.93 4.57
C GLN A 906 14.16 -36.46 3.16
N SER A 907 13.77 -37.74 3.04
CA SER A 907 13.45 -38.37 1.75
C SER A 907 11.94 -38.43 1.53
N LYS A 908 11.52 -39.08 0.45
CA LYS A 908 10.09 -39.28 0.09
C LYS A 908 9.32 -39.79 1.33
N PRO A 909 8.19 -39.15 1.72
CA PRO A 909 7.34 -38.25 0.93
C PRO A 909 7.71 -36.75 0.98
N ALA A 910 8.79 -36.35 1.65
CA ALA A 910 9.26 -34.96 1.61
C ALA A 910 9.78 -34.59 0.19
N PRO A 911 9.60 -33.34 -0.27
CA PRO A 911 9.94 -32.92 -1.62
C PRO A 911 11.45 -32.77 -1.87
N ASP A 912 12.25 -32.74 -0.80
CA ASP A 912 13.67 -32.37 -0.78
C ASP A 912 14.50 -33.12 -1.83
N LEU A 913 14.28 -34.43 -1.99
CA LEU A 913 15.02 -35.25 -2.94
C LEU A 913 14.81 -34.80 -4.40
N PHE A 914 13.57 -34.48 -4.77
CA PHE A 914 13.26 -34.03 -6.12
C PHE A 914 13.65 -32.57 -6.34
N LEU A 915 13.46 -31.70 -5.34
CA LEU A 915 13.95 -30.32 -5.39
C LEU A 915 15.48 -30.28 -5.58
N HIS A 916 16.21 -31.15 -4.89
CA HIS A 916 17.66 -31.30 -5.08
C HIS A 916 18.00 -31.80 -6.48
N ALA A 917 17.31 -32.82 -7.00
CA ALA A 917 17.50 -33.33 -8.36
C ALA A 917 17.26 -32.25 -9.43
N ALA A 918 16.20 -31.44 -9.30
CA ALA A 918 15.90 -30.32 -10.18
C ALA A 918 16.99 -29.23 -10.14
N SER A 919 17.52 -28.94 -8.94
CA SER A 919 18.63 -28.01 -8.76
C SER A 919 19.91 -28.50 -9.47
N LEU A 920 20.22 -29.79 -9.43
CA LEU A 920 21.40 -30.36 -10.10
C LEU A 920 21.35 -30.23 -11.62
N ILE A 921 20.16 -30.31 -12.22
CA ILE A 921 19.96 -30.12 -13.67
C ILE A 921 19.66 -28.67 -14.06
N GLY A 922 19.57 -27.75 -13.09
CA GLY A 922 19.34 -26.32 -13.34
C GLY A 922 17.95 -25.99 -13.90
N VAL A 923 16.93 -26.79 -13.57
CA VAL A 923 15.54 -26.61 -14.05
C VAL A 923 14.63 -26.23 -12.88
N ALA A 924 13.68 -25.32 -13.11
CA ALA A 924 12.71 -24.94 -12.10
C ALA A 924 11.73 -26.11 -11.81
N PRO A 925 11.28 -26.32 -10.55
CA PRO A 925 10.39 -27.43 -10.22
C PRO A 925 9.10 -27.47 -11.08
N ALA A 926 8.48 -26.31 -11.34
CA ALA A 926 7.28 -26.21 -12.17
C ALA A 926 7.49 -26.63 -13.65
N GLU A 927 8.74 -26.71 -14.11
CA GLU A 927 9.12 -27.17 -15.46
C GLU A 927 9.69 -28.60 -15.43
N CYS A 928 9.62 -29.27 -14.29
CA CYS A 928 10.07 -30.65 -14.11
C CYS A 928 8.87 -31.62 -14.15
N LEU A 929 9.12 -32.77 -14.75
CA LEU A 929 8.23 -33.93 -14.71
C LEU A 929 8.88 -35.05 -13.90
N VAL A 930 8.21 -35.55 -12.87
CA VAL A 930 8.64 -36.72 -12.09
C VAL A 930 7.93 -37.98 -12.59
N VAL A 931 8.66 -39.07 -12.80
CA VAL A 931 8.12 -40.39 -13.11
C VAL A 931 8.40 -41.34 -11.94
N GLU A 932 7.35 -41.92 -11.35
CA GLU A 932 7.42 -42.58 -10.05
C GLU A 932 6.48 -43.79 -9.94
N ASP A 933 6.87 -44.83 -9.19
CA ASP A 933 6.05 -46.05 -8.97
C ASP A 933 5.41 -46.13 -7.56
N ALA A 934 5.87 -45.31 -6.61
CA ALA A 934 5.43 -45.31 -5.21
C ALA A 934 4.49 -44.14 -4.86
N ALA A 935 3.53 -44.37 -3.96
CA ALA A 935 2.62 -43.32 -3.46
C ALA A 935 3.38 -42.16 -2.78
N SER A 936 4.37 -42.49 -1.94
CA SER A 936 5.21 -41.49 -1.26
C SER A 936 6.02 -40.63 -2.23
N GLY A 937 6.47 -41.19 -3.36
CA GLY A 937 7.16 -40.42 -4.38
C GLY A 937 6.22 -39.52 -5.18
N VAL A 938 4.99 -39.96 -5.47
CA VAL A 938 3.98 -39.09 -6.09
C VAL A 938 3.65 -37.91 -5.18
N GLU A 939 3.49 -38.16 -3.88
CA GLU A 939 3.30 -37.11 -2.87
C GLU A 939 4.48 -36.13 -2.84
N ALA A 940 5.72 -36.63 -2.85
CA ALA A 940 6.92 -35.79 -2.89
C ALA A 940 7.01 -34.94 -4.16
N ALA A 941 6.62 -35.47 -5.33
CA ALA A 941 6.61 -34.72 -6.59
C ALA A 941 5.58 -33.58 -6.57
N LEU A 942 4.37 -33.84 -6.06
CA LEU A 942 3.31 -32.84 -5.92
C LEU A 942 3.67 -31.77 -4.88
N ALA A 943 4.24 -32.17 -3.75
CA ALA A 943 4.74 -31.25 -2.72
C ALA A 943 5.89 -30.38 -3.24
N ALA A 944 6.69 -30.87 -4.20
CA ALA A 944 7.74 -30.13 -4.87
C ALA A 944 7.22 -29.16 -5.95
N GLY A 945 5.91 -29.14 -6.24
CA GLY A 945 5.33 -28.32 -7.30
C GLY A 945 5.68 -28.80 -8.71
N MET A 946 5.98 -30.09 -8.89
CA MET A 946 6.36 -30.69 -10.17
C MET A 946 5.18 -31.45 -10.81
N TYR A 947 5.21 -31.64 -12.13
CA TYR A 947 4.31 -32.60 -12.77
C TYR A 947 4.67 -34.02 -12.34
N ALA A 948 3.69 -34.92 -12.29
CA ALA A 948 3.87 -36.28 -11.76
C ALA A 948 3.21 -37.33 -12.66
N VAL A 949 3.97 -38.35 -13.06
CA VAL A 949 3.50 -39.53 -13.78
C VAL A 949 3.68 -40.75 -12.89
N GLY A 950 2.57 -41.34 -12.48
CA GLY A 950 2.54 -42.56 -11.68
C GLY A 950 2.59 -43.81 -12.56
N LEU A 951 3.49 -44.75 -12.25
CA LEU A 951 3.56 -46.08 -12.87
C LEU A 951 2.90 -47.14 -11.98
N GLY A 952 1.99 -47.93 -12.56
CA GLY A 952 1.31 -49.04 -11.89
C GLY A 952 -0.18 -48.79 -11.62
N PRO A 953 -0.80 -49.52 -10.67
CA PRO A 953 -2.25 -49.50 -10.51
C PRO A 953 -2.75 -48.18 -9.90
N THR A 954 -3.90 -47.70 -10.36
CA THR A 954 -4.47 -46.39 -9.99
C THR A 954 -4.71 -46.23 -8.49
N ASN A 955 -4.98 -47.31 -7.76
CA ASN A 955 -5.13 -47.24 -6.30
C ASN A 955 -3.83 -46.91 -5.54
N ARG A 956 -2.66 -47.05 -6.18
CA ARG A 956 -1.34 -46.76 -5.59
C ARG A 956 -0.84 -45.37 -5.96
N VAL A 957 -0.95 -45.00 -7.24
CA VAL A 957 -0.36 -43.76 -7.80
C VAL A 957 -1.40 -42.80 -8.35
N GLY A 958 -2.67 -42.96 -7.97
CA GLY A 958 -3.81 -42.21 -8.52
C GLY A 958 -3.81 -40.71 -8.25
N ASN A 959 -2.97 -40.22 -7.34
CA ASN A 959 -2.78 -38.80 -7.09
C ASN A 959 -1.89 -38.11 -8.14
N ALA A 960 -1.22 -38.87 -9.01
CA ALA A 960 -0.38 -38.32 -10.07
C ALA A 960 -1.22 -37.64 -11.16
N HIS A 961 -0.65 -36.64 -11.83
CA HIS A 961 -1.28 -35.93 -12.95
C HIS A 961 -1.61 -36.86 -14.13
N ALA A 962 -0.78 -37.89 -14.34
CA ALA A 962 -1.05 -38.96 -15.28
C ALA A 962 -0.68 -40.32 -14.68
N VAL A 963 -1.43 -41.38 -15.03
CA VAL A 963 -1.13 -42.75 -14.61
C VAL A 963 -0.93 -43.64 -15.84
N LEU A 964 0.14 -44.44 -15.80
CA LEU A 964 0.53 -45.38 -16.85
C LEU A 964 0.78 -46.78 -16.26
N PRO A 965 0.54 -47.87 -17.01
CA PRO A 965 0.86 -49.21 -16.54
C PRO A 965 2.37 -49.47 -16.45
N ASN A 966 3.15 -48.94 -17.41
CA ASN A 966 4.62 -49.00 -17.50
C ASN A 966 5.10 -48.01 -18.58
N LEU A 967 6.40 -48.01 -18.90
CA LEU A 967 7.01 -47.18 -19.94
C LEU A 967 7.04 -47.84 -21.33
N ASP A 968 6.52 -49.06 -21.49
CA ASP A 968 6.60 -49.79 -22.77
C ASP A 968 5.76 -49.11 -23.85
N GLY A 969 6.39 -48.80 -24.98
CA GLY A 969 5.76 -48.07 -26.08
C GLY A 969 5.38 -46.61 -25.78
N VAL A 970 5.76 -46.06 -24.62
CA VAL A 970 5.47 -44.67 -24.24
C VAL A 970 6.40 -43.72 -24.97
N ARG A 971 5.84 -42.76 -25.70
CA ARG A 971 6.60 -41.67 -26.32
C ARG A 971 6.44 -40.39 -25.51
N TRP A 972 7.43 -39.51 -25.62
CA TRP A 972 7.40 -38.17 -25.02
C TRP A 972 6.14 -37.37 -25.37
N GLU A 973 5.69 -37.45 -26.62
CA GLU A 973 4.47 -36.76 -27.06
C GLU A 973 3.20 -37.30 -26.38
N ASP A 974 3.17 -38.61 -26.09
CA ASP A 974 2.05 -39.26 -25.41
C ASP A 974 1.99 -38.87 -23.92
N LEU A 975 3.17 -38.65 -23.30
CA LEU A 975 3.28 -38.13 -21.93
C LEU A 975 2.76 -36.71 -21.82
N LEU A 976 3.19 -35.82 -22.73
CA LEU A 976 2.70 -34.44 -22.77
C LEU A 976 1.19 -34.38 -23.02
N GLY A 977 0.69 -35.18 -23.97
CA GLY A 977 -0.74 -35.25 -24.28
C GLY A 977 -1.60 -35.69 -23.09
N LYS A 978 -1.09 -36.61 -22.25
CA LYS A 978 -1.78 -37.04 -21.01
C LYS A 978 -1.77 -35.98 -19.92
N LEU A 979 -0.82 -35.05 -19.95
CA LEU A 979 -0.69 -33.93 -19.00
C LEU A 979 -1.38 -32.65 -19.50
N GLY A 980 -2.01 -32.67 -20.68
CA GLY A 980 -2.61 -31.48 -21.29
C GLY A 980 -1.59 -30.49 -21.86
N LEU A 981 -0.32 -30.89 -22.01
CA LEU A 981 0.78 -30.05 -22.48
C LEU A 981 1.01 -30.22 -23.99
N LYS A 982 1.40 -29.14 -24.69
CA LYS A 982 1.75 -29.19 -26.13
C LYS A 982 3.22 -29.57 -26.31
N SER A 983 3.50 -30.50 -27.24
CA SER A 983 4.87 -30.74 -27.73
C SER A 983 5.40 -29.50 -28.45
N GLN A 984 6.62 -29.06 -28.12
CA GLN A 984 7.39 -28.21 -29.03
C GLN A 984 7.81 -29.00 -30.28
#